data_AF-A0A525DE99-F1
#
_entry.id   AF-A0A525DE99-F1
#
_cell.length_a   1.000
_cell.length_b   1.000
_cell.length_c   1.000
_cell.angle_alpha   90.00
_cell.angle_beta   90.00
_cell.angle_gamma   90.00
#
_symmetry.space_group_name_H-M   'P 1'
#
loop_
_entity.id
_entity.type
_entity.pdbx_description
1 polymer ?
#
loop_
_entity_poly.entity_id
_entity_poly.type
_entity_poly.pdbx_seq_one_letter_code
_entity_poly.pdbx_strand_id
1 'polypeptide(L)'
;MMNLLFKRTSRVRSITLIITLLVTLLTSVPVHALPTTAEQVKQVVQYWLHMDETPLSADMGNQVGSVVTYDDDAGDPLYHVVTLEPDGYVIVSGDDRVEPIIAFVPQGKYDPSPEHPLGALVNLDVPQRVAHVRTPSPMDSGMDTTAAGVNKAREKWVLLNQPVPFAKTAVSGLAGVDDERVPPFVQSRWNQKEEASGLNCYNLYTPNNYYAGCVATAMAQVMRHHEHPTSAVGTHEFTITVDGADQNVNLLGGDGSGGTYNWADMDFGPYVPDAGHRQAIGRLTHDAGASVGMAYTPDGSSASMFTGADQLIAFFDFESAKKGLGNWYENLPEVNLNTMVNPNLDAGFPVMFSVKRQKPDNTWGGHVVIGDGYGYHQQTLYHHLNMGWSGSSDAWYNLPDIETTNYHYTVLDGCVYNLFPSGTGEIISGRVTDSSGTPIENAAVTAVRTGGGTYHATTNSQGIYALAKIPASSEYAVSVAPVAGNRFSSQTVSTGASVDRSTTVGNVWGVDFSPGDVPEVTTQAVTNITQTTATGHGTMVSLGIPLAHMHGVCWNTAGNPTLSDSYSNEGSAAVGAFTSAMTGLSPGTTYYVRAWAFNDSGTSYGNEVSFTTDPAYTAPIVSTIAVTDVGAITATANGSVISMGHHSLITEHGFCWDVNPNPLKTGNCTRQ
;
A
#
# COMPACT_ATOMS: atom_id res chain seq x y z
N MET A 1 -68.63 16.67 2.25
CA MET A 1 -67.48 15.82 2.63
C MET A 1 -66.21 16.35 1.97
N MET A 2 -65.81 17.59 2.31
CA MET A 2 -64.69 18.27 1.66
C MET A 2 -64.19 19.39 2.57
N ASN A 3 -63.56 19.04 3.69
CA ASN A 3 -62.96 20.04 4.61
C ASN A 3 -61.88 19.46 5.56
N LEU A 4 -61.09 18.47 5.10
CA LEU A 4 -60.06 17.84 5.94
C LEU A 4 -58.70 17.60 5.27
N LEU A 5 -58.46 18.10 4.05
CA LEU A 5 -57.22 17.82 3.30
C LEU A 5 -56.25 19.01 3.15
N PHE A 6 -56.57 20.20 3.67
CA PHE A 6 -55.73 21.40 3.50
C PHE A 6 -54.94 21.84 4.75
N LYS A 7 -54.82 20.99 5.78
CA LYS A 7 -54.03 21.29 7.01
C LYS A 7 -52.80 20.41 7.23
N ARG A 8 -52.50 19.46 6.33
CA ARG A 8 -51.36 18.53 6.49
C ARG A 8 -50.13 18.84 5.63
N THR A 9 -50.23 19.78 4.67
CA THR A 9 -49.12 20.13 3.77
C THR A 9 -48.31 21.35 4.18
N SER A 10 -48.77 22.18 5.14
CA SER A 10 -47.95 23.30 5.66
C SER A 10 -47.04 22.91 6.83
N ARG A 11 -47.40 21.90 7.64
CA ARG A 11 -46.56 21.44 8.76
C ARG A 11 -45.32 20.64 8.32
N VAL A 12 -45.38 19.94 7.19
CA VAL A 12 -44.23 19.17 6.69
C VAL A 12 -43.18 20.08 6.04
N ARG A 13 -43.60 21.12 5.30
CA ARG A 13 -42.65 22.10 4.73
C ARG A 13 -41.98 22.97 5.78
N SER A 14 -42.65 23.31 6.89
CA SER A 14 -42.01 24.06 7.99
C SER A 14 -41.05 23.21 8.82
N ILE A 15 -41.27 21.91 8.98
CA ILE A 15 -40.36 21.02 9.71
C ILE A 15 -39.12 20.67 8.86
N THR A 16 -39.28 20.46 7.55
CA THR A 16 -38.13 20.27 6.66
C THR A 16 -37.30 21.55 6.53
N LEU A 17 -37.93 22.74 6.43
CA LEU A 17 -37.17 24.00 6.39
C LEU A 17 -36.48 24.33 7.72
N ILE A 18 -37.03 23.94 8.87
CA ILE A 18 -36.39 24.12 10.18
C ILE A 18 -35.26 23.11 10.40
N ILE A 19 -35.37 21.88 9.87
CA ILE A 19 -34.28 20.89 9.93
C ILE A 19 -33.15 21.27 8.95
N THR A 20 -33.45 21.76 7.75
CA THR A 20 -32.42 22.25 6.81
C THR A 20 -31.79 23.55 7.30
N LEU A 21 -32.54 24.42 8.01
CA LEU A 21 -31.99 25.65 8.63
C LEU A 21 -31.24 25.36 9.94
N LEU A 22 -31.57 24.31 10.70
CA LEU A 22 -30.74 23.86 11.84
C LEU A 22 -29.45 23.18 11.36
N VAL A 23 -29.50 22.42 10.26
CA VAL A 23 -28.32 21.79 9.66
C VAL A 23 -27.40 22.83 8.99
N THR A 24 -27.92 23.97 8.50
CA THR A 24 -27.09 25.08 8.00
C THR A 24 -26.76 26.15 9.05
N LEU A 25 -27.41 26.19 10.22
CA LEU A 25 -26.94 27.00 11.37
C LEU A 25 -25.92 26.27 12.25
N LEU A 26 -25.75 24.96 12.08
CA LEU A 26 -24.63 24.20 12.68
C LEU A 26 -23.33 24.29 11.85
N THR A 27 -23.36 24.93 10.67
CA THR A 27 -22.18 25.13 9.81
C THR A 27 -21.54 26.53 9.92
N SER A 28 -21.78 27.23 11.03
CA SER A 28 -21.06 28.48 11.32
C SER A 28 -20.77 28.63 12.81
N VAL A 29 -20.18 27.59 13.41
CA VAL A 29 -19.37 27.80 14.61
C VAL A 29 -18.11 28.54 14.12
N PRO A 30 -17.75 29.70 14.68
CA PRO A 30 -16.47 30.33 14.35
C PRO A 30 -15.34 29.31 14.56
N VAL A 31 -14.64 29.03 13.47
CA VAL A 31 -13.52 28.09 13.36
C VAL A 31 -12.31 28.70 14.06
N HIS A 32 -12.29 28.60 15.39
CA HIS A 32 -11.08 28.81 16.16
C HIS A 32 -10.61 27.44 16.65
N ALA A 33 -9.36 27.11 16.35
CA ALA A 33 -8.71 25.93 16.90
C ALA A 33 -8.75 25.99 18.43
N LEU A 34 -9.04 24.87 19.09
CA LEU A 34 -9.06 24.79 20.55
C LEU A 34 -8.01 23.78 20.99
N PRO A 35 -7.17 24.10 22.00
CA PRO A 35 -6.39 23.09 22.69
C PRO A 35 -7.29 21.96 23.18
N THR A 36 -6.81 20.72 23.12
CA THR A 36 -7.59 19.55 23.55
C THR A 36 -7.63 19.47 25.07
N THR A 37 -8.78 19.05 25.61
CA THR A 37 -8.96 18.87 27.05
C THR A 37 -8.73 17.42 27.45
N ALA A 38 -8.33 17.17 28.71
CA ALA A 38 -8.14 15.81 29.22
C ALA A 38 -9.41 14.93 29.08
N GLU A 39 -10.61 15.51 29.15
CA GLU A 39 -11.87 14.78 28.97
C GLU A 39 -12.10 14.36 27.51
N GLN A 40 -11.83 15.25 26.54
CA GLN A 40 -11.88 14.92 25.12
C GLN A 40 -10.86 13.83 24.77
N VAL A 41 -9.64 13.97 25.26
CA VAL A 41 -8.56 12.99 25.06
C VAL A 41 -8.94 11.62 25.61
N LYS A 42 -9.55 11.58 26.80
CA LYS A 42 -10.05 10.34 27.39
C LYS A 42 -11.07 9.67 26.48
N GLN A 43 -12.02 10.43 25.94
CA GLN A 43 -13.06 9.92 25.03
C GLN A 43 -12.46 9.41 23.72
N VAL A 44 -11.50 10.14 23.15
CA VAL A 44 -10.79 9.76 21.93
C VAL A 44 -10.05 8.43 22.10
N VAL A 45 -9.26 8.26 23.16
CA VAL A 45 -8.54 7.00 23.40
C VAL A 45 -9.50 5.86 23.70
N GLN A 46 -10.59 6.13 24.45
CA GLN A 46 -11.63 5.13 24.67
C GLN A 46 -12.22 4.66 23.34
N TYR A 47 -12.65 5.56 22.47
CA TYR A 47 -13.26 5.18 21.21
C TYR A 47 -12.27 4.48 20.29
N TRP A 48 -11.02 4.95 20.25
CA TRP A 48 -9.91 4.34 19.52
C TRP A 48 -9.72 2.86 19.90
N LEU A 49 -9.65 2.54 21.21
CA LEU A 49 -9.55 1.16 21.71
C LEU A 49 -10.82 0.32 21.50
N HIS A 50 -11.99 0.95 21.35
CA HIS A 50 -13.22 0.22 21.02
C HIS A 50 -13.30 -0.18 19.54
N MET A 51 -12.64 0.57 18.67
CA MET A 51 -12.54 0.23 17.25
C MET A 51 -11.60 -0.96 17.05
N ASP A 52 -10.49 -0.99 17.76
CA ASP A 52 -9.54 -2.09 17.81
C ASP A 52 -8.92 -2.21 19.21
N GLU A 53 -9.05 -3.37 19.83
CA GLU A 53 -8.54 -3.61 21.18
C GLU A 53 -7.04 -3.93 21.17
N THR A 54 -6.47 -4.28 20.02
CA THR A 54 -5.06 -4.66 19.84
C THR A 54 -4.48 -4.01 18.58
N PRO A 55 -4.37 -2.67 18.56
CA PRO A 55 -3.92 -1.92 17.38
C PRO A 55 -2.52 -2.37 16.96
N LEU A 56 -2.33 -2.71 15.68
CA LEU A 56 -1.10 -3.29 15.13
C LEU A 56 -0.56 -4.45 15.99
N SER A 57 -1.49 -5.33 16.39
CA SER A 57 -1.25 -6.49 17.26
C SER A 57 -0.56 -6.17 18.61
N ALA A 58 -0.58 -4.92 19.07
CA ALA A 58 0.01 -4.53 20.34
C ALA A 58 -0.77 -5.11 21.52
N ASP A 59 -0.10 -5.92 22.34
CA ASP A 59 -0.66 -6.49 23.57
C ASP A 59 -0.65 -5.44 24.70
N MET A 60 -1.74 -4.68 24.79
CA MET A 60 -1.87 -3.53 25.70
C MET A 60 -3.21 -3.50 26.43
N GLY A 61 -3.28 -2.68 27.48
CA GLY A 61 -4.51 -2.48 28.23
C GLY A 61 -5.64 -1.88 27.38
N ASN A 62 -6.85 -2.39 27.53
CA ASN A 62 -8.03 -1.91 26.80
C ASN A 62 -8.93 -0.97 27.62
N GLN A 63 -8.52 -0.63 28.84
CA GLN A 63 -9.25 0.28 29.71
C GLN A 63 -8.47 1.57 29.94
N VAL A 64 -9.12 2.71 29.69
CA VAL A 64 -8.50 4.02 29.90
C VAL A 64 -8.47 4.39 31.38
N GLY A 65 -7.26 4.62 31.90
CA GLY A 65 -6.97 5.07 33.25
C GLY A 65 -6.87 6.61 33.38
N SER A 66 -5.76 7.07 33.95
CA SER A 66 -5.45 8.49 34.17
C SER A 66 -4.98 9.21 32.90
N VAL A 67 -5.19 10.52 32.86
CA VAL A 67 -4.69 11.42 31.81
C VAL A 67 -3.77 12.44 32.47
N VAL A 68 -2.53 12.55 31.99
CA VAL A 68 -1.56 13.57 32.38
C VAL A 68 -1.36 14.52 31.20
N THR A 69 -1.51 15.82 31.43
CA THR A 69 -1.28 16.85 30.42
C THR A 69 0.11 17.47 30.61
N TYR A 70 0.81 17.68 29.50
CA TYR A 70 2.08 18.41 29.44
C TYR A 70 1.83 19.71 28.68
N ASP A 71 1.88 20.82 29.41
CA ASP A 71 1.59 22.16 28.88
C ASP A 71 2.88 22.91 28.48
N ASP A 72 2.74 23.94 27.67
CA ASP A 72 3.79 24.93 27.45
C ASP A 72 3.89 25.96 28.60
N ASP A 73 4.82 26.90 28.48
CA ASP A 73 5.03 27.97 29.48
C ASP A 73 3.80 28.88 29.67
N ALA A 74 2.88 28.93 28.69
CA ALA A 74 1.63 29.69 28.77
C ALA A 74 0.49 28.88 29.42
N GLY A 75 0.70 27.59 29.68
CA GLY A 75 -0.30 26.67 30.20
C GLY A 75 -1.21 26.08 29.11
N ASP A 76 -0.82 26.17 27.84
CA ASP A 76 -1.55 25.54 26.74
C ASP A 76 -1.05 24.09 26.53
N PRO A 77 -1.95 23.10 26.43
CA PRO A 77 -1.58 21.69 26.23
C PRO A 77 -0.69 21.48 25.00
N LEU A 78 0.45 20.83 25.16
CA LEU A 78 1.29 20.34 24.06
C LEU A 78 0.95 18.90 23.71
N TYR A 79 0.81 18.05 24.72
CA TYR A 79 0.40 16.66 24.56
C TYR A 79 -0.17 16.10 25.86
N HIS A 80 -0.78 14.93 25.73
CA HIS A 80 -1.36 14.19 26.84
C HIS A 80 -0.84 12.76 26.83
N VAL A 81 -0.73 12.18 28.03
CA VAL A 81 -0.41 10.78 28.22
C VAL A 81 -1.56 10.10 28.93
N VAL A 82 -2.13 9.11 28.28
CA VAL A 82 -3.27 8.34 28.76
C VAL A 82 -2.80 6.96 29.18
N THR A 83 -2.80 6.67 30.47
CA THR A 83 -2.45 5.33 30.98
C THR A 83 -3.55 4.34 30.67
N LEU A 84 -3.19 3.10 30.37
CA LEU A 84 -4.10 1.99 30.11
C LEU A 84 -3.99 0.93 31.22
N GLU A 85 -5.07 0.19 31.44
CA GLU A 85 -5.13 -0.93 32.38
C GLU A 85 -5.40 -2.24 31.60
N PRO A 86 -4.70 -3.36 31.92
CA PRO A 86 -3.77 -3.51 33.05
C PRO A 86 -2.36 -2.94 32.83
N ASP A 87 -1.95 -2.60 31.60
CA ASP A 87 -0.63 -2.03 31.33
C ASP A 87 -0.63 -1.20 30.02
N GLY A 88 0.39 -0.35 29.86
CA GLY A 88 0.59 0.47 28.66
C GLY A 88 0.04 1.89 28.75
N TYR A 89 0.31 2.68 27.72
CA TYR A 89 -0.14 4.07 27.62
C TYR A 89 -0.17 4.59 26.18
N VAL A 90 -0.91 5.67 25.97
CA VAL A 90 -1.09 6.34 24.67
C VAL A 90 -0.65 7.80 24.77
N ILE A 91 0.08 8.27 23.77
CA ILE A 91 0.51 9.66 23.62
C ILE A 91 -0.42 10.34 22.62
N VAL A 92 -1.10 11.39 23.09
CA VAL A 92 -2.15 12.09 22.35
C VAL A 92 -1.76 13.55 22.15
N SER A 93 -1.99 14.11 20.96
CA SER A 93 -1.64 15.52 20.69
C SER A 93 -2.53 16.51 21.45
N GLY A 94 -1.95 17.67 21.80
CA GLY A 94 -2.62 18.77 22.50
C GLY A 94 -3.45 19.71 21.61
N ASP A 95 -3.60 19.43 20.31
CA ASP A 95 -4.27 20.30 19.34
C ASP A 95 -5.03 19.47 18.29
N ASP A 96 -6.29 19.82 18.03
CA ASP A 96 -7.19 19.06 17.15
C ASP A 96 -6.81 19.07 15.65
N ARG A 97 -5.78 19.85 15.28
CA ARG A 97 -5.21 19.91 13.93
C ARG A 97 -4.03 18.96 13.73
N VAL A 98 -3.58 18.30 14.79
CA VAL A 98 -2.52 17.28 14.76
C VAL A 98 -3.17 15.91 14.88
N GLU A 99 -2.58 14.87 14.27
CA GLU A 99 -3.02 13.48 14.44
C GLU A 99 -3.30 13.17 15.93
N PRO A 100 -4.49 12.63 16.29
CA PRO A 100 -4.84 12.38 17.68
C PRO A 100 -3.87 11.43 18.36
N ILE A 101 -3.60 10.26 17.79
CA ILE A 101 -2.78 9.23 18.41
C ILE A 101 -1.37 9.29 17.82
N ILE A 102 -0.42 9.88 18.54
CA ILE A 102 0.97 10.02 18.09
C ILE A 102 1.74 8.71 18.28
N ALA A 103 1.58 8.09 19.44
CA ALA A 103 2.25 6.85 19.77
C ALA A 103 1.44 6.05 20.78
N PHE A 104 1.64 4.74 20.77
CA PHE A 104 1.06 3.85 21.76
C PHE A 104 2.09 2.80 22.18
N VAL A 105 2.12 2.53 23.48
CA VAL A 105 3.17 1.75 24.14
C VAL A 105 2.50 0.60 24.89
N PRO A 106 2.82 -0.67 24.58
CA PRO A 106 2.08 -1.78 25.14
C PRO A 106 2.29 -2.01 26.62
N GLN A 107 3.46 -1.65 27.15
CA GLN A 107 3.87 -2.01 28.51
C GLN A 107 4.61 -0.87 29.22
N GLY A 108 4.48 -0.84 30.55
CA GLY A 108 5.22 0.06 31.41
C GLY A 108 4.56 1.43 31.60
N LYS A 109 5.35 2.37 32.14
CA LYS A 109 4.90 3.72 32.48
C LYS A 109 5.71 4.74 31.69
N TYR A 110 5.04 5.79 31.25
CA TYR A 110 5.70 6.89 30.56
C TYR A 110 6.68 7.62 31.48
N ASP A 111 7.91 7.74 31.02
CA ASP A 111 8.94 8.59 31.64
C ASP A 111 9.16 9.82 30.73
N PRO A 112 8.71 11.02 31.14
CA PRO A 112 8.88 12.25 30.38
C PRO A 112 10.31 12.78 30.46
N SER A 113 11.22 12.13 31.18
CA SER A 113 12.60 12.58 31.30
C SER A 113 13.22 12.77 29.93
N PRO A 114 13.93 13.88 29.69
CA PRO A 114 14.72 14.01 28.48
C PRO A 114 15.82 12.96 28.43
N GLU A 115 16.17 12.30 29.54
CA GLU A 115 17.11 11.16 29.58
C GLU A 115 16.55 9.87 28.98
N HIS A 116 15.23 9.69 29.03
CA HIS A 116 14.54 8.51 28.54
C HIS A 116 14.29 8.63 27.03
N PRO A 117 14.54 7.60 26.20
CA PRO A 117 14.57 7.73 24.75
C PRO A 117 13.23 8.14 24.15
N LEU A 118 12.12 7.53 24.59
CA LEU A 118 10.79 7.93 24.16
C LEU A 118 10.40 9.33 24.68
N GLY A 119 10.73 9.67 25.93
CA GLY A 119 10.49 11.00 26.49
C GLY A 119 11.25 12.08 25.73
N ALA A 120 12.52 11.84 25.37
CA ALA A 120 13.31 12.72 24.52
C ALA A 120 12.68 12.94 23.14
N LEU A 121 12.25 11.85 22.48
CA LEU A 121 11.55 11.90 21.19
C LEU A 121 10.29 12.75 21.28
N VAL A 122 9.40 12.44 22.24
CA VAL A 122 8.09 13.08 22.39
C VAL A 122 8.22 14.55 22.77
N ASN A 123 9.12 14.89 23.70
CA ASN A 123 9.33 16.26 24.16
C ASN A 123 9.93 17.18 23.09
N LEU A 124 10.57 16.62 22.07
CA LEU A 124 11.04 17.39 20.93
C LEU A 124 10.00 17.42 19.81
N ASP A 125 9.44 16.27 19.46
CA ASP A 125 8.55 16.09 18.32
C ASP A 125 7.17 16.74 18.52
N VAL A 126 6.43 16.35 19.55
CA VAL A 126 5.01 16.74 19.66
C VAL A 126 4.84 18.26 19.87
N PRO A 127 5.64 18.94 20.71
CA PRO A 127 5.58 20.40 20.83
C PRO A 127 5.83 21.11 19.51
N GLN A 128 6.69 20.57 18.65
CA GLN A 128 6.98 21.14 17.34
C GLN A 128 5.81 20.97 16.36
N ARG A 129 5.16 19.80 16.33
CA ARG A 129 3.91 19.59 15.55
C ARG A 129 2.82 20.58 15.97
N VAL A 130 2.63 20.75 17.28
CA VAL A 130 1.64 21.66 17.85
C VAL A 130 1.98 23.13 17.58
N ALA A 131 3.23 23.53 17.76
CA ALA A 131 3.68 24.89 17.49
C ALA A 131 3.39 25.30 16.03
N HIS A 132 3.67 24.42 15.08
CA HIS A 132 3.42 24.73 13.67
C HIS A 132 1.96 25.01 13.35
N VAL A 133 1.02 24.18 13.85
CA VAL A 133 -0.41 24.45 13.61
C VAL A 133 -0.88 25.70 14.34
N ARG A 134 -0.24 26.08 15.46
CA ARG A 134 -0.58 27.28 16.25
C ARG A 134 0.02 28.57 15.69
N THR A 135 1.11 28.51 14.93
CA THR A 135 1.71 29.69 14.29
C THR A 135 0.98 30.08 12.99
N PRO A 136 0.46 31.31 12.86
CA PRO A 136 -0.09 31.78 11.58
C PRO A 136 1.05 32.03 10.59
N SER A 137 1.14 31.24 9.52
CA SER A 137 2.12 31.47 8.46
C SER A 137 1.65 32.56 7.48
N PRO A 138 2.50 33.52 7.05
CA PRO A 138 2.12 34.57 6.09
C PRO A 138 1.74 34.08 4.67
N MET A 139 1.85 32.77 4.39
CA MET A 139 1.46 32.15 3.11
C MET A 139 -0.03 31.81 3.01
N ASP A 140 -0.82 32.03 4.06
CA ASP A 140 -2.25 31.69 4.11
C ASP A 140 -3.16 32.68 3.35
N SER A 141 -2.59 33.58 2.52
CA SER A 141 -3.34 34.55 1.72
C SER A 141 -3.46 34.21 0.23
N GLY A 142 -3.19 32.97 -0.21
CA GLY A 142 -3.40 32.67 -1.63
C GLY A 142 -2.93 31.33 -2.22
N MET A 143 -2.56 30.32 -1.43
CA MET A 143 -2.30 28.98 -1.98
C MET A 143 -2.79 27.89 -1.04
N ASP A 144 -3.71 27.09 -1.55
CA ASP A 144 -4.40 25.96 -0.95
C ASP A 144 -3.44 24.77 -0.71
N THR A 145 -2.56 24.87 0.29
CA THR A 145 -1.61 23.78 0.64
C THR A 145 -1.66 23.34 2.12
N THR A 146 -2.57 23.89 2.92
CA THR A 146 -2.70 23.61 4.37
C THR A 146 -4.07 23.05 4.78
N ALA A 147 -5.04 22.96 3.87
CA ALA A 147 -6.40 22.53 4.21
C ALA A 147 -6.56 21.01 4.34
N ALA A 148 -5.99 20.19 3.44
CA ALA A 148 -6.33 18.76 3.39
C ALA A 148 -5.84 17.94 4.61
N GLY A 149 -4.58 18.10 5.04
CA GLY A 149 -4.03 17.37 6.20
C GLY A 149 -4.60 17.83 7.55
N VAL A 150 -4.79 19.15 7.72
CA VAL A 150 -5.45 19.73 8.89
C VAL A 150 -6.92 19.31 8.95
N ASN A 151 -7.59 19.19 7.79
CA ASN A 151 -8.95 18.66 7.72
C ASN A 151 -8.99 17.16 8.05
N LYS A 152 -8.01 16.34 7.59
CA LYS A 152 -7.92 14.90 7.95
C LYS A 152 -7.77 14.69 9.45
N ALA A 153 -6.83 15.38 10.10
CA ALA A 153 -6.62 15.28 11.54
C ALA A 153 -7.89 15.70 12.32
N ARG A 154 -8.50 16.83 11.94
CA ARG A 154 -9.75 17.30 12.55
C ARG A 154 -10.92 16.36 12.35
N GLU A 155 -11.06 15.80 11.15
CA GLU A 155 -12.08 14.79 10.86
C GLU A 155 -11.88 13.57 11.75
N LYS A 156 -10.64 13.08 11.93
CA LYS A 156 -10.32 11.98 12.83
C LYS A 156 -10.64 12.31 14.29
N TRP A 157 -10.25 13.49 14.78
CA TRP A 157 -10.64 13.98 16.11
C TRP A 157 -12.16 14.03 16.28
N VAL A 158 -12.89 14.57 15.30
CA VAL A 158 -14.36 14.64 15.34
C VAL A 158 -14.96 13.25 15.39
N LEU A 159 -14.46 12.29 14.60
CA LEU A 159 -14.97 10.92 14.55
C LEU A 159 -14.68 10.15 15.84
N LEU A 160 -13.49 10.30 16.42
CA LEU A 160 -13.09 9.66 17.69
C LEU A 160 -13.72 10.31 18.93
N ASN A 161 -14.25 11.54 18.80
CA ASN A 161 -14.86 12.31 19.90
C ASN A 161 -16.40 12.34 19.84
N GLN A 162 -17.05 11.46 19.06
CA GLN A 162 -18.52 11.41 18.97
C GLN A 162 -19.17 10.65 20.14
N PRO A 163 -20.23 11.21 20.78
CA PRO A 163 -21.05 10.49 21.74
C PRO A 163 -22.14 9.67 21.01
N VAL A 164 -21.80 8.50 20.47
CA VAL A 164 -22.78 7.59 19.84
C VAL A 164 -22.78 6.18 20.45
N PRO A 165 -23.94 5.50 20.49
CA PRO A 165 -24.07 4.22 21.17
C PRO A 165 -23.23 3.13 20.49
N PHE A 166 -22.48 2.43 21.32
CA PHE A 166 -21.56 1.32 21.06
C PHE A 166 -22.05 0.31 20.02
N ALA A 167 -21.61 0.46 18.77
CA ALA A 167 -21.52 -0.63 17.82
C ALA A 167 -20.09 -0.68 17.28
N LYS A 168 -19.45 -1.86 17.31
CA LYS A 168 -18.13 -2.16 16.69
C LYS A 168 -18.20 -2.09 15.15
N THR A 169 -18.86 -1.08 14.60
CA THR A 169 -18.99 -0.91 13.16
C THR A 169 -17.97 0.13 12.75
N ALA A 170 -17.14 -0.20 11.75
CA ALA A 170 -16.25 0.76 11.10
C ALA A 170 -17.03 2.06 10.82
N VAL A 171 -16.56 3.17 11.36
CA VAL A 171 -17.19 4.47 11.11
C VAL A 171 -16.94 4.79 9.63
N SER A 172 -18.02 4.90 8.86
CA SER A 172 -17.96 5.30 7.44
C SER A 172 -17.15 6.61 7.32
N GLY A 173 -15.94 6.52 6.76
CA GLY A 173 -14.99 7.64 6.67
C GLY A 173 -13.59 7.33 7.22
N LEU A 174 -13.48 6.46 8.23
CA LEU A 174 -12.21 5.90 8.73
C LEU A 174 -11.97 4.53 8.08
N ALA A 175 -11.60 4.50 6.79
CA ALA A 175 -11.37 3.23 6.10
C ALA A 175 -10.09 2.53 6.61
N GLY A 176 -10.19 1.22 6.89
CA GLY A 176 -9.07 0.35 7.30
C GLY A 176 -8.71 0.49 8.78
N VAL A 177 -9.44 -0.24 9.65
CA VAL A 177 -9.26 -0.17 11.12
C VAL A 177 -7.80 -0.43 11.50
N ASP A 178 -7.22 -1.49 10.94
CA ASP A 178 -5.84 -1.91 11.19
C ASP A 178 -5.28 -2.66 9.97
N ASP A 179 -4.01 -2.42 9.62
CA ASP A 179 -3.27 -3.04 8.54
C ASP A 179 -1.78 -3.14 8.94
N GLU A 180 -1.48 -4.12 9.78
CA GLU A 180 -0.12 -4.49 10.14
C GLU A 180 0.61 -5.08 8.91
N ARG A 181 1.59 -4.33 8.40
CA ARG A 181 2.37 -4.72 7.21
C ARG A 181 3.53 -5.62 7.62
N VAL A 182 4.28 -5.17 8.63
CA VAL A 182 5.43 -5.87 9.18
C VAL A 182 5.34 -5.82 10.71
N PRO A 183 5.06 -6.94 11.39
CA PRO A 183 5.14 -7.00 12.85
C PRO A 183 6.58 -6.80 13.34
N PRO A 184 6.78 -6.34 14.59
CA PRO A 184 8.10 -6.19 15.20
C PRO A 184 8.88 -7.50 15.15
N PHE A 185 9.99 -7.53 14.42
CA PHE A 185 10.74 -8.77 14.17
C PHE A 185 12.07 -8.88 14.91
N VAL A 186 12.65 -7.78 15.42
CA VAL A 186 13.87 -7.88 16.22
C VAL A 186 13.48 -8.45 17.57
N GLN A 187 14.01 -9.62 17.92
CA GLN A 187 13.58 -10.36 19.10
C GLN A 187 14.25 -9.87 20.39
N SER A 188 15.49 -9.37 20.29
CA SER A 188 16.25 -8.90 21.45
C SER A 188 15.54 -7.71 22.11
N ARG A 189 15.48 -7.74 23.44
CA ARG A 189 14.99 -6.66 24.32
C ARG A 189 16.13 -6.29 25.26
N TRP A 190 17.23 -5.84 24.66
CA TRP A 190 18.48 -5.61 25.38
C TRP A 190 18.54 -4.23 26.02
N ASN A 191 19.47 -4.06 26.96
CA ASN A 191 19.71 -2.84 27.71
C ASN A 191 21.17 -2.40 27.56
N GLN A 192 21.55 -1.31 28.22
CA GLN A 192 22.90 -0.75 28.17
C GLN A 192 23.73 -1.11 29.40
N LYS A 193 23.15 -1.68 30.47
CA LYS A 193 23.86 -1.94 31.72
C LYS A 193 23.60 -3.35 32.26
N GLU A 194 22.78 -3.44 33.29
CA GLU A 194 22.41 -4.69 33.94
C GLU A 194 21.23 -5.36 33.20
N GLU A 195 21.10 -6.67 33.36
CA GLU A 195 19.87 -7.38 33.01
C GLU A 195 18.79 -7.14 34.09
N ALA A 196 17.56 -7.58 33.85
CA ALA A 196 16.38 -7.26 34.65
C ALA A 196 16.48 -7.59 36.16
N SER A 197 17.35 -8.52 36.58
CA SER A 197 17.60 -8.83 38.00
C SER A 197 18.73 -8.04 38.66
N GLY A 198 19.36 -7.10 37.93
CA GLY A 198 20.41 -6.22 38.43
C GLY A 198 21.83 -6.80 38.32
N LEU A 199 22.02 -7.89 37.57
CA LEU A 199 23.35 -8.43 37.29
C LEU A 199 23.94 -7.76 36.04
N ASN A 200 25.25 -7.46 36.07
CA ASN A 200 25.94 -6.96 34.88
C ASN A 200 25.82 -7.96 33.71
N CYS A 201 25.45 -7.45 32.55
CA CYS A 201 25.27 -8.24 31.33
C CYS A 201 25.85 -7.46 30.14
N TYR A 202 25.19 -6.39 29.74
CA TYR A 202 25.56 -5.58 28.58
C TYR A 202 26.81 -4.73 28.84
N ASN A 203 27.02 -4.32 30.09
CA ASN A 203 28.20 -3.58 30.56
C ASN A 203 29.32 -4.47 31.11
N LEU A 204 29.22 -5.80 31.01
CA LEU A 204 30.06 -6.70 31.80
C LEU A 204 31.58 -6.52 31.55
N TYR A 205 31.95 -6.11 30.33
CA TYR A 205 33.34 -5.88 29.94
C TYR A 205 33.65 -4.42 29.64
N THR A 206 32.71 -3.51 29.87
CA THR A 206 32.98 -2.07 29.72
C THR A 206 33.87 -1.58 30.87
N PRO A 207 34.65 -0.51 30.66
CA PRO A 207 35.43 0.11 31.74
C PRO A 207 34.54 0.46 32.93
N ASN A 208 34.95 0.04 34.13
CA ASN A 208 34.22 0.26 35.39
C ASN A 208 32.76 -0.26 35.40
N ASN A 209 32.38 -1.14 34.46
CA ASN A 209 30.99 -1.53 34.21
C ASN A 209 30.06 -0.33 33.94
N TYR A 210 30.57 0.73 33.31
CA TYR A 210 29.76 1.84 32.80
C TYR A 210 28.82 1.36 31.69
N TYR A 211 27.83 2.18 31.32
CA TYR A 211 26.88 1.83 30.26
C TYR A 211 27.60 1.41 28.96
N ALA A 212 27.11 0.39 28.27
CA ALA A 212 27.62 -0.02 26.96
C ALA A 212 27.46 1.07 25.90
N GLY A 213 26.43 1.91 26.05
CA GLY A 213 26.07 2.95 25.09
C GLY A 213 25.01 2.48 24.09
N CYS A 214 24.19 3.44 23.64
CA CYS A 214 23.05 3.16 22.76
C CYS A 214 23.49 2.65 21.38
N VAL A 215 24.60 3.18 20.83
CA VAL A 215 25.18 2.72 19.56
C VAL A 215 25.62 1.27 19.66
N ALA A 216 26.36 0.90 20.70
CA ALA A 216 26.84 -0.46 20.90
C ALA A 216 25.67 -1.44 21.10
N THR A 217 24.65 -1.02 21.85
CA THR A 217 23.44 -1.81 22.07
C THR A 217 22.67 -2.02 20.78
N ALA A 218 22.47 -0.98 19.97
CA ALA A 218 21.79 -1.09 18.68
C ALA A 218 22.57 -1.99 17.70
N MET A 219 23.89 -1.79 17.58
CA MET A 219 24.75 -2.66 16.76
C MET A 219 24.67 -4.12 17.21
N ALA A 220 24.74 -4.38 18.51
CA ALA A 220 24.67 -5.73 19.07
C ALA A 220 23.32 -6.40 18.79
N GLN A 221 22.21 -5.67 18.90
CA GLN A 221 20.88 -6.18 18.56
C GLN A 221 20.73 -6.47 17.05
N VAL A 222 21.28 -5.62 16.17
CA VAL A 222 21.30 -5.87 14.71
C VAL A 222 22.15 -7.10 14.38
N MET A 223 23.34 -7.23 14.97
CA MET A 223 24.20 -8.41 14.82
C MET A 223 23.51 -9.68 15.33
N ARG A 224 22.82 -9.59 16.48
CA ARG A 224 22.07 -10.71 17.06
C ARG A 224 20.89 -11.13 16.20
N HIS A 225 20.16 -10.19 15.61
CA HIS A 225 19.03 -10.45 14.71
C HIS A 225 19.48 -11.24 13.47
N HIS A 226 20.64 -10.88 12.91
CA HIS A 226 21.21 -11.56 11.75
C HIS A 226 22.04 -12.80 12.09
N GLU A 227 22.35 -13.02 13.37
CA GLU A 227 23.34 -14.01 13.83
C GLU A 227 24.66 -13.89 13.05
N HIS A 228 25.14 -12.64 12.94
CA HIS A 228 26.29 -12.26 12.11
C HIS A 228 27.25 -11.33 12.86
N PRO A 229 28.59 -11.50 12.75
CA PRO A 229 29.33 -12.37 11.83
C PRO A 229 29.31 -13.87 12.19
N THR A 230 29.44 -14.72 11.17
CA THR A 230 29.64 -16.17 11.34
C THR A 230 31.11 -16.57 11.41
N SER A 231 32.02 -15.64 11.11
CA SER A 231 33.47 -15.79 11.16
C SER A 231 34.03 -15.28 12.51
N ALA A 232 35.32 -15.53 12.75
CA ALA A 232 36.03 -14.97 13.88
C ALA A 232 36.36 -13.50 13.61
N VAL A 233 36.10 -12.62 14.59
CA VAL A 233 36.35 -11.17 14.48
C VAL A 233 37.79 -10.77 14.80
N GLY A 234 38.59 -11.66 15.38
CA GLY A 234 39.96 -11.37 15.81
C GLY A 234 40.04 -10.46 17.03
N THR A 235 41.26 -10.04 17.37
CA THR A 235 41.57 -9.22 18.56
C THR A 235 42.06 -7.83 18.17
N HIS A 236 41.35 -7.16 17.27
CA HIS A 236 41.73 -5.81 16.80
C HIS A 236 41.72 -4.82 17.97
N GLU A 237 42.74 -3.95 18.03
CA GLU A 237 42.87 -2.92 19.06
C GLU A 237 42.20 -1.61 18.61
N PHE A 238 41.43 -1.01 19.51
CA PHE A 238 40.77 0.27 19.33
C PHE A 238 41.05 1.20 20.53
N THR A 239 41.05 2.50 20.27
CA THR A 239 41.12 3.52 21.31
C THR A 239 39.72 3.92 21.73
N ILE A 240 39.42 3.78 23.01
CA ILE A 240 38.22 4.28 23.68
C ILE A 240 38.60 5.42 24.62
N THR A 241 37.64 6.22 25.04
CA THR A 241 37.87 7.27 26.05
C THR A 241 37.09 6.92 27.32
N VAL A 242 37.73 6.94 28.48
CA VAL A 242 37.12 6.65 29.79
C VAL A 242 37.36 7.83 30.70
N ASP A 243 36.29 8.48 31.17
CA ASP A 243 36.38 9.66 32.04
C ASP A 243 37.29 10.77 31.47
N GLY A 244 37.29 10.92 30.14
CA GLY A 244 38.10 11.90 29.40
C GLY A 244 39.55 11.48 29.13
N ALA A 245 39.95 10.25 29.48
CA ALA A 245 41.28 9.71 29.21
C ALA A 245 41.24 8.55 28.22
N ASP A 246 42.11 8.58 27.21
CA ASP A 246 42.18 7.52 26.20
C ASP A 246 42.80 6.24 26.74
N GLN A 247 42.22 5.11 26.34
CA GLN A 247 42.63 3.75 26.67
C GLN A 247 42.52 2.86 25.44
N ASN A 248 43.46 1.93 25.25
CA ASN A 248 43.37 0.94 24.20
C ASN A 248 42.73 -0.35 24.73
N VAL A 249 41.77 -0.88 23.99
CA VAL A 249 41.09 -2.15 24.27
C VAL A 249 41.06 -3.00 23.01
N ASN A 250 41.09 -4.31 23.20
CA ASN A 250 40.95 -5.27 22.09
C ASN A 250 39.52 -5.77 22.01
N LEU A 251 39.13 -6.15 20.79
CA LEU A 251 37.99 -7.04 20.60
C LEU A 251 38.23 -8.36 21.32
N LEU A 252 37.16 -8.91 21.88
CA LEU A 252 37.12 -10.14 22.65
C LEU A 252 36.61 -11.30 21.79
N GLY A 253 35.75 -11.07 20.81
CA GLY A 253 35.07 -12.11 20.06
C GLY A 253 34.20 -13.02 20.95
N GLY A 254 33.68 -14.10 20.38
CA GLY A 254 32.76 -15.00 21.08
C GLY A 254 33.40 -15.79 22.21
N ASP A 255 34.70 -16.08 22.14
CA ASP A 255 35.45 -16.89 23.11
C ASP A 255 36.36 -16.06 24.05
N GLY A 256 36.36 -14.73 23.91
CA GLY A 256 37.25 -13.85 24.66
C GLY A 256 38.68 -13.75 24.11
N SER A 257 38.98 -14.42 22.99
CA SER A 257 40.27 -14.43 22.29
C SER A 257 40.14 -14.11 20.80
N GLY A 258 39.06 -13.46 20.39
CA GLY A 258 38.77 -13.04 19.02
C GLY A 258 38.06 -14.10 18.16
N GLY A 259 37.60 -15.21 18.74
CA GLY A 259 36.87 -16.27 18.05
C GLY A 259 35.45 -15.89 17.62
N THR A 260 34.77 -16.81 16.96
CA THR A 260 33.38 -16.65 16.48
C THR A 260 32.38 -16.52 17.63
N TYR A 261 31.37 -15.66 17.46
CA TYR A 261 30.26 -15.54 18.41
C TYR A 261 29.39 -16.79 18.45
N ASN A 262 29.01 -17.21 19.67
CA ASN A 262 27.99 -18.23 19.87
C ASN A 262 26.62 -17.57 20.06
N TRP A 263 25.88 -17.40 18.96
CA TRP A 263 24.57 -16.73 18.96
C TRP A 263 23.52 -17.45 19.80
N ALA A 264 23.64 -18.78 19.96
CA ALA A 264 22.73 -19.57 20.78
C ALA A 264 22.84 -19.25 22.28
N ASP A 265 23.98 -18.71 22.73
CA ASP A 265 24.20 -18.29 24.12
C ASP A 265 23.74 -16.84 24.35
N MET A 266 23.11 -16.19 23.38
CA MET A 266 22.68 -14.79 23.48
C MET A 266 21.16 -14.72 23.59
N ASP A 267 20.66 -14.81 24.82
CA ASP A 267 19.24 -14.71 25.15
C ASP A 267 18.62 -13.40 24.64
N PHE A 268 17.39 -13.47 24.14
CA PHE A 268 16.67 -12.31 23.62
C PHE A 268 16.08 -11.42 24.72
N GLY A 269 15.57 -12.03 25.78
CA GLY A 269 14.79 -11.33 26.80
C GLY A 269 15.66 -10.43 27.71
N PRO A 270 15.02 -9.52 28.46
CA PRO A 270 15.73 -8.62 29.35
C PRO A 270 16.27 -9.32 30.61
N TYR A 271 15.77 -10.52 30.93
CA TYR A 271 16.24 -11.36 32.04
C TYR A 271 17.15 -12.47 31.52
N VAL A 272 18.41 -12.46 31.96
CA VAL A 272 19.46 -13.38 31.47
C VAL A 272 20.07 -14.11 32.68
N PRO A 273 19.47 -15.22 33.15
CA PRO A 273 19.88 -15.89 34.39
C PRO A 273 21.23 -16.63 34.26
N ASP A 274 21.56 -17.12 33.07
CA ASP A 274 22.81 -17.85 32.84
C ASP A 274 24.02 -16.90 32.76
N ALA A 275 25.08 -17.22 33.50
CA ALA A 275 26.28 -16.39 33.54
C ALA A 275 27.10 -16.44 32.24
N GLY A 276 27.14 -17.59 31.56
CA GLY A 276 27.78 -17.74 30.27
C GLY A 276 27.05 -16.93 29.20
N HIS A 277 25.73 -16.90 29.24
CA HIS A 277 24.92 -16.11 28.31
C HIS A 277 25.15 -14.60 28.52
N ARG A 278 25.16 -14.12 29.78
CA ARG A 278 25.54 -12.74 30.08
C ARG A 278 26.94 -12.39 29.58
N GLN A 279 27.89 -13.32 29.69
CA GLN A 279 29.23 -13.13 29.16
C GLN A 279 29.27 -13.09 27.63
N ALA A 280 28.48 -13.90 26.93
CA ALA A 280 28.38 -13.87 25.47
C ALA A 280 27.82 -12.53 24.99
N ILE A 281 26.71 -12.07 25.58
CA ILE A 281 26.09 -10.77 25.27
C ILE A 281 27.06 -9.62 25.60
N GLY A 282 27.68 -9.66 26.78
CA GLY A 282 28.62 -8.64 27.22
C GLY A 282 29.85 -8.50 26.32
N ARG A 283 30.34 -9.59 25.73
CA ARG A 283 31.46 -9.53 24.75
C ARG A 283 31.01 -8.87 23.46
N LEU A 284 29.82 -9.19 22.96
CA LEU A 284 29.27 -8.58 21.75
C LEU A 284 29.06 -7.06 21.92
N THR A 285 28.48 -6.63 23.05
CA THR A 285 28.28 -5.20 23.34
C THR A 285 29.60 -4.47 23.58
N HIS A 286 30.57 -5.11 24.25
CA HIS A 286 31.92 -4.58 24.38
C HIS A 286 32.60 -4.39 23.03
N ASP A 287 32.57 -5.40 22.17
CA ASP A 287 33.20 -5.35 20.84
C ASP A 287 32.57 -4.26 19.97
N ALA A 288 31.24 -4.15 19.99
CA ALA A 288 30.53 -3.06 19.34
C ALA A 288 30.98 -1.69 19.88
N GLY A 289 31.05 -1.51 21.21
CA GLY A 289 31.50 -0.27 21.84
C GLY A 289 32.97 0.07 21.58
N ALA A 290 33.85 -0.92 21.64
CA ALA A 290 35.28 -0.77 21.35
C ALA A 290 35.49 -0.29 19.91
N SER A 291 34.83 -0.93 18.94
CA SER A 291 35.00 -0.63 17.51
C SER A 291 34.67 0.82 17.15
N VAL A 292 33.71 1.43 17.85
CA VAL A 292 33.27 2.81 17.60
C VAL A 292 34.05 3.86 18.39
N GLY A 293 35.08 3.44 19.14
CA GLY A 293 35.84 4.33 20.02
C GLY A 293 34.96 4.98 21.08
N MET A 294 34.09 4.19 21.71
CA MET A 294 33.08 4.67 22.67
C MET A 294 33.71 5.54 23.78
N ALA A 295 33.04 6.66 24.08
CA ALA A 295 33.35 7.48 25.24
C ALA A 295 32.51 7.03 26.43
N TYR A 296 33.15 6.43 27.44
CA TYR A 296 32.53 5.88 28.64
C TYR A 296 32.60 6.85 29.82
N THR A 297 31.47 7.08 30.49
CA THR A 297 31.37 7.83 31.76
C THR A 297 30.38 7.13 32.72
N PRO A 298 30.33 7.49 34.02
CA PRO A 298 29.39 6.89 34.97
C PRO A 298 27.92 7.08 34.60
N ASP A 299 27.61 8.18 33.90
CA ASP A 299 26.24 8.63 33.64
C ASP A 299 25.73 8.22 32.25
N GLY A 300 26.61 7.68 31.38
CA GLY A 300 26.23 7.26 30.04
C GLY A 300 27.44 7.00 29.15
N SER A 301 27.19 6.54 27.93
CA SER A 301 28.27 6.34 26.97
C SER A 301 27.82 6.71 25.57
N SER A 302 28.69 7.38 24.83
CA SER A 302 28.35 8.02 23.55
C SER A 302 29.34 7.69 22.45
N ALA A 303 28.81 7.42 21.26
CA ALA A 303 29.56 7.27 20.01
C ALA A 303 28.68 7.75 18.85
N SER A 304 29.21 7.75 17.63
CA SER A 304 28.44 8.06 16.42
C SER A 304 27.80 6.80 15.84
N MET A 305 26.49 6.84 15.55
CA MET A 305 25.78 5.79 14.83
C MET A 305 26.40 5.51 13.45
N PHE A 306 26.85 6.55 12.75
CA PHE A 306 27.48 6.40 11.44
C PHE A 306 28.87 5.78 11.50
N THR A 307 29.63 6.04 12.57
CA THR A 307 30.85 5.26 12.84
C THR A 307 30.47 3.80 13.08
N GLY A 308 29.40 3.51 13.83
CA GLY A 308 28.88 2.15 13.99
C GLY A 308 28.59 1.45 12.66
N ALA A 309 27.93 2.14 11.72
CA ALA A 309 27.71 1.62 10.37
C ALA A 309 29.01 1.28 9.63
N ASP A 310 30.02 2.15 9.72
CA ASP A 310 31.34 1.91 9.13
C ASP A 310 32.03 0.69 9.77
N GLN A 311 31.89 0.51 11.08
CA GLN A 311 32.49 -0.61 11.81
C GLN A 311 31.78 -1.95 11.56
N LEU A 312 30.45 -1.96 11.37
CA LEU A 312 29.71 -3.15 10.95
C LEU A 312 30.31 -3.76 9.68
N ILE A 313 30.68 -2.91 8.72
CA ILE A 313 31.34 -3.34 7.48
C ILE A 313 32.79 -3.74 7.73
N ALA A 314 33.55 -2.91 8.45
CA ALA A 314 35.00 -3.07 8.55
C ALA A 314 35.43 -4.27 9.42
N PHE A 315 34.64 -4.63 10.44
CA PHE A 315 35.06 -5.60 11.46
C PHE A 315 34.01 -6.66 11.82
N PHE A 316 32.76 -6.51 11.37
CA PHE A 316 31.67 -7.44 11.68
C PHE A 316 31.06 -8.09 10.43
N ASP A 317 31.83 -8.14 9.33
CA ASP A 317 31.51 -8.79 8.04
C ASP A 317 30.18 -8.36 7.38
N PHE A 318 29.60 -7.20 7.70
CA PHE A 318 28.49 -6.68 6.90
C PHE A 318 29.01 -6.23 5.54
N GLU A 319 28.30 -6.56 4.45
CA GLU A 319 28.66 -6.09 3.11
C GLU A 319 28.06 -4.71 2.80
N SER A 320 27.03 -4.29 3.53
CA SER A 320 26.39 -2.99 3.31
C SER A 320 25.81 -2.39 4.58
N ALA A 321 25.90 -1.06 4.67
CA ALA A 321 25.26 -0.20 5.64
C ALA A 321 25.20 1.22 5.06
N LYS A 322 24.02 1.70 4.65
CA LYS A 322 23.81 3.02 4.05
C LYS A 322 23.41 4.04 5.10
N LYS A 323 24.08 5.20 5.08
CA LYS A 323 23.86 6.27 6.06
C LYS A 323 22.91 7.32 5.50
N GLY A 324 21.64 7.29 5.87
CA GLY A 324 20.68 8.34 5.55
C GLY A 324 20.88 9.54 6.49
N LEU A 325 21.10 10.72 5.94
CA LEU A 325 21.21 11.96 6.71
C LEU A 325 20.49 13.08 5.97
N GLY A 326 19.70 13.87 6.70
CA GLY A 326 19.18 15.15 6.20
C GLY A 326 20.30 16.16 5.93
N ASN A 327 19.94 17.43 5.71
CA ASN A 327 20.94 18.50 5.80
C ASN A 327 20.99 19.03 7.25
N TRP A 328 22.01 19.82 7.61
CA TRP A 328 22.19 20.31 8.99
C TRP A 328 20.98 21.11 9.54
N TYR A 329 20.06 21.52 8.68
CA TYR A 329 18.91 22.37 9.01
C TYR A 329 17.54 21.71 8.72
N GLU A 330 17.50 20.51 8.11
CA GLU A 330 16.27 19.84 7.65
C GLU A 330 16.38 18.31 7.77
N ASN A 331 15.26 17.65 8.10
CA ASN A 331 15.13 16.20 8.18
C ASN A 331 15.44 15.48 6.85
N LEU A 332 15.51 14.14 6.94
CA LEU A 332 15.21 13.28 5.80
C LEU A 332 13.78 13.59 5.31
N PRO A 333 13.57 14.00 4.05
CA PRO A 333 12.22 14.23 3.53
C PRO A 333 11.34 12.98 3.66
N GLU A 334 10.05 13.13 3.98
CA GLU A 334 9.07 12.04 4.19
C GLU A 334 9.21 10.89 3.19
N VAL A 335 9.11 11.22 1.89
CA VAL A 335 9.18 10.23 0.80
C VAL A 335 10.49 9.46 0.83
N ASN A 336 11.57 10.13 1.20
CA ASN A 336 12.89 9.53 1.28
C ASN A 336 13.04 8.69 2.55
N LEU A 337 12.48 9.12 3.68
CA LEU A 337 12.49 8.34 4.92
C LEU A 337 11.73 7.02 4.73
N ASN A 338 10.50 7.06 4.23
CA ASN A 338 9.71 5.84 4.00
C ASN A 338 10.37 4.89 2.99
N THR A 339 11.01 5.42 1.95
CA THR A 339 11.75 4.58 0.97
C THR A 339 13.10 4.08 1.49
N MET A 340 13.72 4.75 2.46
CA MET A 340 14.88 4.19 3.19
C MET A 340 14.45 3.07 4.14
N VAL A 341 13.32 3.24 4.83
CA VAL A 341 12.90 2.40 5.95
C VAL A 341 12.08 1.20 5.51
N ASN A 342 10.94 1.42 4.85
CA ASN A 342 9.94 0.38 4.67
C ASN A 342 10.42 -0.77 3.78
N PRO A 343 11.17 -0.55 2.68
CA PRO A 343 11.78 -1.65 1.93
C PRO A 343 12.72 -2.53 2.75
N ASN A 344 13.42 -1.96 3.73
CA ASN A 344 14.26 -2.73 4.63
C ASN A 344 13.40 -3.58 5.57
N LEU A 345 12.34 -3.01 6.15
CA LEU A 345 11.42 -3.74 7.01
C LEU A 345 10.68 -4.85 6.26
N ASP A 346 10.21 -4.59 5.03
CA ASP A 346 9.60 -5.58 4.12
C ASP A 346 10.55 -6.75 3.82
N ALA A 347 11.86 -6.48 3.81
CA ALA A 347 12.92 -7.47 3.60
C ALA A 347 13.46 -8.12 4.89
N GLY A 348 12.94 -7.75 6.06
CA GLY A 348 13.39 -8.25 7.36
C GLY A 348 14.75 -7.70 7.84
N PHE A 349 15.16 -6.54 7.32
CA PHE A 349 16.34 -5.81 7.76
C PHE A 349 15.94 -4.68 8.71
N PRO A 350 16.40 -4.67 9.97
CA PRO A 350 16.13 -3.58 10.89
C PRO A 350 16.84 -2.31 10.45
N VAL A 351 16.31 -1.16 10.85
CA VAL A 351 16.88 0.16 10.56
C VAL A 351 17.29 0.81 11.86
N MET A 352 18.52 1.32 11.96
CA MET A 352 18.91 2.12 13.12
C MET A 352 18.53 3.57 12.90
N PHE A 353 17.87 4.20 13.86
CA PHE A 353 17.54 5.62 13.83
C PHE A 353 18.31 6.38 14.90
N SER A 354 18.78 7.56 14.54
CA SER A 354 19.34 8.52 15.50
C SER A 354 18.27 9.54 15.85
N VAL A 355 17.93 9.56 17.14
CA VAL A 355 16.95 10.45 17.76
C VAL A 355 17.72 11.54 18.50
N LYS A 356 17.44 12.82 18.19
CA LYS A 356 18.02 13.93 18.94
C LYS A 356 17.50 13.98 20.36
N ARG A 357 18.32 14.53 21.23
CA ARG A 357 18.02 14.65 22.65
C ARG A 357 18.62 15.92 23.19
N GLN A 358 17.85 16.69 23.96
CA GLN A 358 18.35 17.84 24.69
C GLN A 358 18.70 17.42 26.12
N LYS A 359 19.93 17.66 26.57
CA LYS A 359 20.39 17.30 27.91
C LYS A 359 19.99 18.38 28.94
N PRO A 360 19.95 18.06 30.25
CA PRO A 360 19.61 19.02 31.31
C PRO A 360 20.54 20.25 31.36
N ASP A 361 21.78 20.13 30.88
CA ASP A 361 22.75 21.23 30.77
C ASP A 361 22.58 22.07 29.48
N ASN A 362 21.48 21.87 28.75
CA ASN A 362 21.14 22.52 27.49
C ASN A 362 22.08 22.18 26.32
N THR A 363 22.90 21.14 26.45
CA THR A 363 23.68 20.59 25.33
C THR A 363 22.88 19.56 24.55
N TRP A 364 23.26 19.32 23.30
CA TRP A 364 22.62 18.31 22.46
C TRP A 364 23.33 16.95 22.62
N GLY A 365 22.53 15.90 22.68
CA GLY A 365 22.93 14.50 22.56
C GLY A 365 22.08 13.78 21.52
N GLY A 366 22.33 12.49 21.38
CA GLY A 366 21.52 11.62 20.55
C GLY A 366 21.30 10.28 21.24
N HIS A 367 20.28 9.56 20.79
CA HIS A 367 20.01 8.18 21.17
C HIS A 367 19.80 7.35 19.91
N VAL A 368 20.21 6.09 19.92
CA VAL A 368 19.98 5.18 18.80
C VAL A 368 18.88 4.19 19.17
N VAL A 369 17.85 4.11 18.33
CA VAL A 369 16.76 3.14 18.43
C VAL A 369 16.72 2.28 17.17
N ILE A 370 16.05 1.13 17.24
CA ILE A 370 15.89 0.23 16.08
C ILE A 370 14.45 0.29 15.62
N GLY A 371 14.22 0.56 14.33
CA GLY A 371 12.97 0.28 13.65
C GLY A 371 12.93 -1.14 13.11
N ASP A 372 11.91 -1.89 13.46
CA ASP A 372 11.77 -3.31 13.14
C ASP A 372 10.32 -3.74 12.84
N GLY A 373 9.42 -2.80 12.59
CA GLY A 373 8.05 -3.07 12.19
C GLY A 373 7.35 -1.81 11.69
N TYR A 374 6.30 -1.97 10.90
CA TYR A 374 5.44 -0.87 10.47
C TYR A 374 4.03 -1.35 10.07
N GLY A 375 3.07 -0.43 10.12
CA GLY A 375 1.70 -0.71 9.71
C GLY A 375 0.83 0.53 9.73
N TYR A 376 -0.38 0.42 9.19
CA TYR A 376 -1.37 1.49 9.21
C TYR A 376 -2.45 1.19 10.22
N HIS A 377 -2.71 2.13 11.11
CA HIS A 377 -3.84 2.04 12.02
C HIS A 377 -4.72 3.27 11.85
N GLN A 378 -5.96 3.06 11.40
CA GLN A 378 -6.90 4.13 11.05
C GLN A 378 -6.29 5.17 10.10
N GLN A 379 -5.69 4.68 9.02
CA GLN A 379 -4.99 5.46 7.98
C GLN A 379 -3.74 6.23 8.43
N THR A 380 -3.27 6.01 9.65
CA THR A 380 -2.04 6.61 10.15
C THR A 380 -0.94 5.56 10.10
N LEU A 381 0.17 5.87 9.44
CA LEU A 381 1.34 5.00 9.40
C LEU A 381 2.13 5.11 10.71
N TYR A 382 2.40 3.96 11.33
CA TYR A 382 3.24 3.83 12.51
C TYR A 382 4.43 2.92 12.21
N HIS A 383 5.56 3.22 12.84
CA HIS A 383 6.71 2.34 12.92
C HIS A 383 6.88 1.83 14.33
N HIS A 384 7.22 0.56 14.48
CA HIS A 384 7.65 0.01 15.75
C HIS A 384 9.11 0.39 16.02
N LEU A 385 9.38 0.88 17.22
CA LEU A 385 10.70 1.29 17.68
C LEU A 385 11.09 0.49 18.93
N ASN A 386 12.17 -0.29 18.81
CA ASN A 386 12.88 -0.87 19.93
C ASN A 386 13.84 0.18 20.52
N MET A 387 13.60 0.54 21.78
CA MET A 387 14.31 1.63 22.46
C MET A 387 15.72 1.26 22.94
N GLY A 388 16.04 -0.04 22.96
CA GLY A 388 17.30 -0.58 23.52
C GLY A 388 17.38 -0.50 25.05
N TRP A 389 16.21 -0.51 25.72
CA TRP A 389 16.05 -0.28 27.16
C TRP A 389 15.25 -1.41 27.82
N SER A 390 15.65 -2.66 27.63
CA SER A 390 14.95 -3.86 28.17
C SER A 390 13.52 -4.07 27.66
N GLY A 391 13.18 -3.50 26.50
CA GLY A 391 11.81 -3.44 25.99
C GLY A 391 10.94 -2.37 26.65
N SER A 392 11.47 -1.64 27.63
CA SER A 392 10.76 -0.52 28.23
C SER A 392 10.52 0.56 27.18
N SER A 393 9.25 0.93 27.03
CA SER A 393 8.80 1.97 26.09
C SER A 393 9.07 1.65 24.62
N ASP A 394 9.27 0.39 24.25
CA ASP A 394 9.15 -0.03 22.85
C ASP A 394 7.76 0.39 22.35
N ALA A 395 7.72 1.10 21.24
CA ALA A 395 6.54 1.90 20.87
C ALA A 395 6.20 1.75 19.41
N TRP A 396 4.91 1.70 19.11
CA TRP A 396 4.40 2.08 17.79
C TRP A 396 4.29 3.60 17.76
N TYR A 397 5.04 4.23 16.88
CA TYR A 397 5.19 5.68 16.82
C TYR A 397 4.94 6.17 15.39
N ASN A 398 4.07 7.18 15.24
CA ASN A 398 3.92 7.91 13.98
C ASN A 398 5.14 8.83 13.85
N LEU A 399 6.23 8.32 13.24
CA LEU A 399 7.51 9.03 13.19
C LEU A 399 7.35 10.44 12.64
N PRO A 400 8.15 11.41 13.12
CA PRO A 400 8.14 12.76 12.56
C PRO A 400 8.35 12.69 11.05
N ASP A 401 7.55 13.48 10.33
CA ASP A 401 7.47 13.58 8.88
C ASP A 401 6.77 12.42 8.15
N ILE A 402 5.99 11.58 8.83
CA ILE A 402 5.04 10.67 8.19
C ILE A 402 3.68 11.38 8.10
N GLU A 403 3.19 11.64 6.88
CA GLU A 403 1.99 12.42 6.53
C GLU A 403 2.08 13.94 6.64
N THR A 404 3.25 14.53 6.37
CA THR A 404 3.42 15.96 6.63
C THR A 404 4.13 16.68 5.50
N THR A 405 3.34 17.09 4.51
CA THR A 405 3.73 18.15 3.58
C THR A 405 4.06 19.49 4.27
N ASN A 406 3.99 19.59 5.60
CA ASN A 406 3.91 20.86 6.34
C ASN A 406 4.79 21.00 7.60
N TYR A 407 5.43 19.98 8.20
CA TYR A 407 6.29 20.19 9.38
C TYR A 407 7.78 19.97 9.04
N HIS A 408 8.69 20.80 9.58
CA HIS A 408 10.14 20.69 9.35
C HIS A 408 10.89 20.81 10.68
N TYR A 409 11.17 19.68 11.35
CA TYR A 409 11.89 19.72 12.63
C TYR A 409 12.79 18.52 12.90
N THR A 410 14.06 18.75 13.22
CA THR A 410 15.05 17.67 13.33
C THR A 410 15.02 16.89 14.64
N VAL A 411 14.09 15.95 14.78
CA VAL A 411 14.06 14.96 15.87
C VAL A 411 14.69 13.63 15.45
N LEU A 412 14.47 13.18 14.21
CA LEU A 412 15.21 12.08 13.59
C LEU A 412 16.29 12.65 12.67
N ASP A 413 17.53 12.72 13.15
CA ASP A 413 18.60 13.38 12.39
C ASP A 413 19.29 12.48 11.38
N GLY A 414 19.14 11.15 11.50
CA GLY A 414 19.60 10.21 10.49
C GLY A 414 19.14 8.77 10.73
N CYS A 415 19.39 7.93 9.74
CA CYS A 415 19.17 6.48 9.84
C CYS A 415 20.33 5.69 9.21
N VAL A 416 20.43 4.41 9.57
CA VAL A 416 21.28 3.43 8.89
C VAL A 416 20.40 2.31 8.38
N TYR A 417 20.38 2.14 7.05
CA TYR A 417 19.51 1.22 6.32
C TYR A 417 20.33 0.40 5.32
N ASN A 418 19.72 -0.57 4.63
CA ASN A 418 20.42 -1.56 3.80
C ASN A 418 21.56 -2.25 4.58
N LEU A 419 21.28 -2.64 5.84
CA LEU A 419 22.18 -3.36 6.72
C LEU A 419 22.25 -4.83 6.29
N PHE A 420 23.10 -5.13 5.31
CA PHE A 420 23.17 -6.46 4.69
C PHE A 420 24.37 -7.25 5.23
N PRO A 421 24.14 -8.42 5.89
CA PRO A 421 25.22 -9.35 6.24
C PRO A 421 25.97 -9.92 5.02
N SER A 422 25.36 -9.86 3.84
CA SER A 422 25.94 -10.33 2.57
C SER A 422 25.27 -9.64 1.39
N GLY A 423 26.00 -9.45 0.30
CA GLY A 423 25.54 -8.71 -0.86
C GLY A 423 25.44 -7.19 -0.65
N THR A 424 25.22 -6.48 -1.76
CA THR A 424 25.04 -5.03 -1.79
C THR A 424 23.94 -4.67 -2.78
N GLY A 425 23.52 -3.40 -2.79
CA GLY A 425 22.57 -2.87 -3.75
C GLY A 425 21.38 -2.20 -3.08
N GLU A 426 20.24 -2.29 -3.73
CA GLU A 426 18.98 -1.67 -3.33
C GLU A 426 17.89 -2.73 -3.10
N ILE A 427 16.70 -2.28 -2.72
CA ILE A 427 15.52 -3.11 -2.49
C ILE A 427 14.35 -2.58 -3.34
N ILE A 428 13.65 -3.46 -4.06
CA ILE A 428 12.28 -3.21 -4.56
C ILE A 428 11.32 -4.00 -3.68
N SER A 429 10.30 -3.36 -3.14
CA SER A 429 9.32 -3.99 -2.24
C SER A 429 7.90 -3.50 -2.51
N GLY A 430 6.92 -4.29 -2.08
CA GLY A 430 5.50 -3.99 -2.21
C GLY A 430 4.63 -5.12 -1.69
N ARG A 431 3.33 -5.01 -1.95
CA ARG A 431 2.31 -5.97 -1.50
C ARG A 431 1.54 -6.55 -2.67
N VAL A 432 1.15 -7.82 -2.57
CA VAL A 432 0.20 -8.46 -3.49
C VAL A 432 -1.11 -8.73 -2.76
N THR A 433 -2.21 -8.22 -3.30
CA THR A 433 -3.56 -8.42 -2.77
C THR A 433 -4.48 -9.00 -3.86
N ASP A 434 -5.65 -9.49 -3.47
CA ASP A 434 -6.75 -9.78 -4.37
C ASP A 434 -7.60 -8.51 -4.65
N SER A 435 -8.67 -8.65 -5.44
CA SER A 435 -9.55 -7.53 -5.80
C SER A 435 -10.37 -6.98 -4.64
N SER A 436 -10.44 -7.69 -3.50
CA SER A 436 -11.05 -7.20 -2.26
C SER A 436 -10.07 -6.43 -1.37
N GLY A 437 -8.78 -6.43 -1.73
CA GLY A 437 -7.70 -5.89 -0.90
C GLY A 437 -7.13 -6.89 0.10
N THR A 438 -7.58 -8.15 0.08
CA THR A 438 -7.06 -9.20 0.97
C THR A 438 -5.65 -9.60 0.53
N PRO A 439 -4.68 -9.74 1.45
CA PRO A 439 -3.32 -10.15 1.08
C PRO A 439 -3.25 -11.55 0.48
N ILE A 440 -2.40 -11.73 -0.51
CA ILE A 440 -2.12 -13.04 -1.11
C ILE A 440 -0.76 -13.53 -0.63
N GLU A 441 -0.76 -14.57 0.20
CA GLU A 441 0.46 -15.27 0.65
C GLU A 441 1.01 -16.19 -0.46
N ASN A 442 2.34 -16.41 -0.44
CA ASN A 442 3.04 -17.32 -1.34
C ASN A 442 2.95 -16.96 -2.84
N ALA A 443 2.62 -15.71 -3.19
CA ALA A 443 2.68 -15.21 -4.55
C ALA A 443 4.13 -15.05 -4.99
N ALA A 444 4.50 -15.68 -6.12
CA ALA A 444 5.84 -15.59 -6.67
C ALA A 444 6.00 -14.28 -7.46
N VAL A 445 6.92 -13.43 -7.01
CA VAL A 445 7.25 -12.14 -7.63
C VAL A 445 8.61 -12.23 -8.32
N THR A 446 8.70 -11.76 -9.55
CA THR A 446 9.93 -11.78 -10.35
C THR A 446 10.24 -10.39 -10.90
N ALA A 447 11.47 -9.93 -10.71
CA ALA A 447 12.01 -8.74 -11.36
C ALA A 447 13.09 -9.12 -12.37
N VAL A 448 12.91 -8.68 -13.61
CA VAL A 448 13.88 -8.84 -14.69
C VAL A 448 14.52 -7.50 -14.98
N ARG A 449 15.84 -7.41 -14.81
CA ARG A 449 16.59 -6.17 -15.03
C ARG A 449 16.83 -5.93 -16.52
N THR A 450 16.62 -4.69 -16.97
CA THR A 450 17.05 -4.27 -18.31
C THR A 450 18.57 -4.42 -18.44
N GLY A 451 19.02 -5.23 -19.41
CA GLY A 451 20.45 -5.56 -19.58
C GLY A 451 20.90 -6.86 -18.89
N GLY A 452 20.00 -7.57 -18.19
CA GLY A 452 20.24 -8.92 -17.69
C GLY A 452 20.26 -9.03 -16.17
N GLY A 453 19.84 -10.20 -15.67
CA GLY A 453 19.64 -10.51 -14.26
C GLY A 453 18.15 -10.71 -13.95
N THR A 454 17.86 -11.71 -13.14
CA THR A 454 16.50 -12.05 -12.70
C THR A 454 16.53 -12.30 -11.21
N TYR A 455 15.60 -11.68 -10.50
CA TYR A 455 15.50 -11.70 -9.04
C TYR A 455 14.10 -12.18 -8.68
N HIS A 456 14.01 -12.98 -7.63
CA HIS A 456 12.76 -13.60 -7.19
C HIS A 456 12.49 -13.29 -5.73
N ALA A 457 11.23 -13.10 -5.40
CA ALA A 457 10.72 -13.01 -4.05
C ALA A 457 9.41 -13.80 -3.95
N THR A 458 8.96 -14.06 -2.74
CA THR A 458 7.67 -14.67 -2.47
C THR A 458 6.98 -13.89 -1.37
N THR A 459 5.69 -13.66 -1.50
CA THR A 459 4.94 -12.89 -0.51
C THR A 459 4.76 -13.67 0.79
N ASN A 460 4.85 -12.97 1.92
CA ASN A 460 4.52 -13.50 3.25
C ASN A 460 3.00 -13.51 3.50
N SER A 461 2.56 -13.86 4.72
CA SER A 461 1.14 -13.91 5.11
C SER A 461 0.43 -12.56 5.03
N GLN A 462 1.18 -11.45 5.09
CA GLN A 462 0.68 -10.09 4.87
C GLN A 462 0.72 -9.67 3.40
N GLY A 463 1.03 -10.59 2.48
CA GLY A 463 1.15 -10.31 1.04
C GLY A 463 2.39 -9.49 0.67
N ILE A 464 3.30 -9.24 1.60
CA ILE A 464 4.49 -8.41 1.41
C ILE A 464 5.61 -9.21 0.75
N TYR A 465 6.26 -8.62 -0.24
CA TYR A 465 7.48 -9.14 -0.85
C TYR A 465 8.58 -8.08 -0.87
N ALA A 466 9.84 -8.54 -0.88
CA ALA A 466 10.99 -7.69 -1.13
C ALA A 466 12.04 -8.41 -1.98
N LEU A 467 12.48 -7.73 -3.04
CA LEU A 467 13.60 -8.08 -3.90
C LEU A 467 14.80 -7.28 -3.44
N ALA A 468 15.53 -7.80 -2.45
CA ALA A 468 16.66 -7.11 -1.83
C ALA A 468 18.00 -7.45 -2.50
N LYS A 469 19.00 -6.59 -2.26
CA LYS A 469 20.39 -6.76 -2.74
C LYS A 469 20.46 -6.80 -4.28
N ILE A 470 19.63 -6.01 -4.93
CA ILE A 470 19.57 -5.92 -6.39
C ILE A 470 20.39 -4.72 -6.90
N PRO A 471 20.92 -4.76 -8.14
CA PRO A 471 21.71 -3.66 -8.68
C PRO A 471 21.00 -2.31 -8.66
N ALA A 472 21.72 -1.29 -8.19
CA ALA A 472 21.33 0.11 -8.23
C ALA A 472 21.26 0.67 -9.67
N SER A 473 20.68 1.86 -9.83
CA SER A 473 20.62 2.66 -11.07
C SER A 473 20.17 1.84 -12.28
N SER A 474 19.07 1.11 -12.11
CA SER A 474 18.65 0.06 -13.03
C SER A 474 17.14 0.02 -13.16
N GLU A 475 16.68 -0.27 -14.36
CA GLU A 475 15.27 -0.50 -14.66
C GLU A 475 14.94 -1.99 -14.56
N TYR A 476 13.75 -2.30 -14.04
CA TYR A 476 13.24 -3.65 -13.84
C TYR A 476 11.81 -3.76 -14.33
N ALA A 477 11.50 -4.84 -15.05
CA ALA A 477 10.13 -5.32 -15.22
C ALA A 477 9.80 -6.28 -14.08
N VAL A 478 8.89 -5.86 -13.19
CA VAL A 478 8.42 -6.62 -12.03
C VAL A 478 7.08 -7.26 -12.37
N SER A 479 6.89 -8.52 -12.04
CA SER A 479 5.68 -9.28 -12.36
C SER A 479 5.37 -10.29 -11.26
N VAL A 480 4.09 -10.62 -11.12
CA VAL A 480 3.60 -11.64 -10.17
C VAL A 480 3.01 -12.79 -10.98
N ALA A 481 3.40 -14.02 -10.65
CA ALA A 481 2.81 -15.20 -11.27
C ALA A 481 1.30 -15.29 -10.94
N PRO A 482 0.45 -15.84 -11.84
CA PRO A 482 -0.96 -16.03 -11.53
C PRO A 482 -1.17 -16.89 -10.28
N VAL A 483 -2.02 -16.45 -9.34
CA VAL A 483 -2.34 -17.18 -8.10
C VAL A 483 -3.85 -17.20 -7.90
N ALA A 484 -4.41 -18.40 -7.68
CA ALA A 484 -5.84 -18.60 -7.38
C ALA A 484 -6.82 -17.93 -8.39
N GLY A 485 -6.43 -17.82 -9.66
CA GLY A 485 -7.25 -17.17 -10.70
C GLY A 485 -7.00 -15.66 -10.85
N ASN A 486 -6.30 -15.04 -9.91
CA ASN A 486 -5.86 -13.65 -10.01
C ASN A 486 -4.74 -13.51 -11.04
N ARG A 487 -4.81 -12.45 -11.85
CA ARG A 487 -3.81 -12.07 -12.85
C ARG A 487 -3.38 -10.64 -12.62
N PHE A 488 -2.08 -10.40 -12.71
CA PHE A 488 -1.46 -9.13 -12.38
C PHE A 488 -0.74 -8.58 -13.61
N SER A 489 -0.89 -7.27 -13.84
CA SER A 489 -0.13 -6.58 -14.88
C SER A 489 1.32 -6.35 -14.41
N SER A 490 2.29 -6.56 -15.29
CA SER A 490 3.69 -6.25 -14.98
C SER A 490 3.89 -4.73 -14.83
N GLN A 491 4.79 -4.33 -13.94
CA GLN A 491 5.14 -2.95 -13.67
C GLN A 491 6.61 -2.70 -13.99
N THR A 492 6.92 -1.58 -14.64
CA THR A 492 8.30 -1.13 -14.85
C THR A 492 8.68 -0.16 -13.74
N VAL A 493 9.76 -0.46 -13.02
CA VAL A 493 10.29 0.39 -11.93
C VAL A 493 11.78 0.61 -12.10
N SER A 494 12.30 1.70 -11.53
CA SER A 494 13.73 2.02 -11.58
C SER A 494 14.29 2.23 -10.18
N THR A 495 15.31 1.47 -9.81
CA THR A 495 16.08 1.72 -8.60
C THR A 495 17.04 2.89 -8.84
N GLY A 496 17.17 3.78 -7.85
CA GLY A 496 18.23 4.78 -7.80
C GLY A 496 19.56 4.19 -7.29
N ALA A 497 20.40 5.01 -6.68
CA ALA A 497 21.59 4.56 -5.95
C ALA A 497 21.67 5.26 -4.59
N SER A 498 21.63 4.48 -3.51
CA SER A 498 21.72 4.99 -2.15
C SER A 498 23.12 5.55 -1.86
N VAL A 499 23.17 6.82 -1.43
CA VAL A 499 24.42 7.55 -1.18
C VAL A 499 24.59 7.79 0.33
N ASP A 500 25.82 7.62 0.81
CA ASP A 500 26.14 7.85 2.22
C ASP A 500 26.02 9.32 2.61
N ARG A 501 25.49 9.54 3.82
CA ARG A 501 25.22 10.84 4.43
C ARG A 501 24.43 11.76 3.51
N SER A 502 23.40 11.19 2.89
CA SER A 502 22.55 11.86 1.92
C SER A 502 21.09 11.51 2.15
N THR A 503 20.19 12.36 1.66
CA THR A 503 18.76 12.07 1.50
C THR A 503 18.49 11.23 0.25
N THR A 504 19.49 10.97 -0.59
CA THR A 504 19.37 10.17 -1.81
C THR A 504 19.29 8.68 -1.50
N VAL A 505 18.20 8.05 -1.93
CA VAL A 505 17.88 6.64 -1.73
C VAL A 505 17.63 5.95 -3.06
N GLY A 506 18.13 4.73 -3.20
CA GLY A 506 17.97 3.91 -4.41
C GLY A 506 16.88 2.85 -4.32
N ASN A 507 16.41 2.54 -3.11
CA ASN A 507 15.30 1.64 -2.86
C ASN A 507 14.00 2.15 -3.51
N VAL A 508 13.11 1.21 -3.85
CA VAL A 508 11.76 1.48 -4.36
C VAL A 508 10.76 0.77 -3.45
N TRP A 509 9.80 1.53 -2.95
CA TRP A 509 8.75 1.06 -2.06
C TRP A 509 7.38 1.21 -2.71
N GLY A 510 6.40 0.41 -2.28
CA GLY A 510 5.01 0.51 -2.73
C GLY A 510 4.77 0.02 -4.16
N VAL A 511 5.56 -0.96 -4.63
CA VAL A 511 5.31 -1.64 -5.91
C VAL A 511 4.22 -2.69 -5.70
N ASP A 512 3.00 -2.20 -5.44
CA ASP A 512 1.87 -3.05 -5.06
C ASP A 512 1.17 -3.64 -6.29
N PHE A 513 0.71 -4.88 -6.18
CA PHE A 513 -0.06 -5.58 -7.21
C PHE A 513 -1.44 -5.94 -6.66
N SER A 514 -2.48 -5.53 -7.39
CA SER A 514 -3.84 -6.05 -7.25
C SER A 514 -4.28 -6.62 -8.60
N PRO A 515 -5.21 -7.58 -8.62
CA PRO A 515 -5.65 -8.18 -9.87
C PRO A 515 -6.37 -7.11 -10.68
N GLY A 516 -6.04 -7.03 -11.96
CA GLY A 516 -6.74 -6.10 -12.83
C GLY A 516 -8.19 -6.55 -13.07
N ASP A 517 -9.10 -5.60 -13.27
CA ASP A 517 -10.48 -5.90 -13.63
C ASP A 517 -10.58 -6.22 -15.11
N VAL A 518 -11.23 -7.32 -15.49
CA VAL A 518 -11.61 -7.56 -16.88
C VAL A 518 -12.63 -6.50 -17.34
N PRO A 519 -12.75 -6.21 -18.65
CA PRO A 519 -13.72 -5.22 -19.12
C PRO A 519 -15.15 -5.69 -18.85
N GLU A 520 -16.13 -4.79 -18.84
CA GLU A 520 -17.55 -5.14 -18.76
C GLU A 520 -18.24 -4.75 -20.07
N VAL A 521 -18.88 -5.72 -20.72
CA VAL A 521 -19.54 -5.54 -22.01
C VAL A 521 -20.90 -6.24 -22.03
N THR A 522 -21.89 -5.63 -22.68
CA THR A 522 -23.23 -6.19 -22.90
C THR A 522 -23.52 -6.34 -24.38
N THR A 523 -24.34 -7.33 -24.74
CA THR A 523 -24.72 -7.59 -26.13
C THR A 523 -26.14 -7.11 -26.38
N GLN A 524 -26.34 -6.33 -27.45
CA GLN A 524 -27.66 -5.86 -27.89
C GLN A 524 -28.15 -6.65 -29.10
N ALA A 525 -29.42 -6.43 -29.46
CA ALA A 525 -30.05 -7.13 -30.58
C ALA A 525 -29.32 -6.87 -31.91
N VAL A 526 -29.18 -7.93 -32.71
CA VAL A 526 -28.57 -7.89 -34.05
C VAL A 526 -29.52 -7.19 -35.04
N THR A 527 -28.97 -6.37 -35.95
CA THR A 527 -29.73 -5.68 -37.00
C THR A 527 -29.12 -5.90 -38.39
N ASN A 528 -29.73 -5.33 -39.44
CA ASN A 528 -29.27 -5.42 -40.84
C ASN A 528 -29.00 -6.87 -41.29
N ILE A 529 -29.88 -7.78 -40.90
CA ILE A 529 -29.76 -9.20 -41.17
C ILE A 529 -30.07 -9.45 -42.66
N THR A 530 -29.16 -10.13 -43.35
CA THR A 530 -29.34 -10.61 -44.73
C THR A 530 -29.06 -12.11 -44.79
N GLN A 531 -29.02 -12.68 -46.00
CA GLN A 531 -28.64 -14.08 -46.22
C GLN A 531 -27.22 -14.43 -45.74
N THR A 532 -26.28 -13.48 -45.79
CA THR A 532 -24.84 -13.77 -45.56
C THR A 532 -24.14 -12.75 -44.65
N THR A 533 -24.86 -11.73 -44.20
CA THR A 533 -24.33 -10.68 -43.32
C THR A 533 -25.32 -10.29 -42.24
N ALA A 534 -24.80 -9.71 -41.15
CA ALA A 534 -25.60 -9.08 -40.11
C ALA A 534 -24.73 -8.05 -39.35
N THR A 535 -25.35 -7.15 -38.58
CA THR A 535 -24.66 -6.18 -37.71
C THR A 535 -24.89 -6.53 -36.25
N GLY A 536 -23.83 -6.94 -35.55
CA GLY A 536 -23.83 -7.12 -34.10
C GLY A 536 -23.70 -5.78 -33.38
N HIS A 537 -24.30 -5.69 -32.20
CA HIS A 537 -24.29 -4.49 -31.35
C HIS A 537 -23.82 -4.85 -29.96
N GLY A 538 -22.94 -4.03 -29.41
CA GLY A 538 -22.45 -4.17 -28.04
C GLY A 538 -22.36 -2.82 -27.35
N THR A 539 -22.35 -2.84 -26.02
CA THR A 539 -22.13 -1.65 -25.20
C THR A 539 -21.05 -1.96 -24.20
N MET A 540 -19.94 -1.25 -24.31
CA MET A 540 -18.84 -1.27 -23.35
C MET A 540 -19.27 -0.47 -22.12
N VAL A 541 -19.45 -1.17 -21.00
CA VAL A 541 -19.86 -0.60 -19.70
C VAL A 541 -18.63 -0.14 -18.92
N SER A 542 -17.57 -0.96 -18.91
CA SER A 542 -16.27 -0.65 -18.28
C SER A 542 -15.13 -1.17 -19.14
N LEU A 543 -14.03 -0.43 -19.22
CA LEU A 543 -12.82 -0.87 -19.92
C LEU A 543 -11.96 -1.82 -19.08
N GLY A 544 -12.29 -2.00 -17.80
CA GLY A 544 -11.44 -2.74 -16.87
C GLY A 544 -10.12 -2.00 -16.58
N ILE A 545 -9.24 -2.65 -15.82
CA ILE A 545 -7.89 -2.17 -15.51
C ILE A 545 -6.91 -3.32 -15.76
N PRO A 546 -5.90 -3.16 -16.62
CA PRO A 546 -5.67 -2.05 -17.54
C PRO A 546 -6.81 -1.89 -18.56
N LEU A 547 -6.86 -0.74 -19.26
CA LEU A 547 -7.94 -0.45 -20.21
C LEU A 547 -7.98 -1.47 -21.36
N ALA A 548 -9.18 -1.89 -21.75
CA ALA A 548 -9.43 -2.74 -22.91
C ALA A 548 -8.86 -2.16 -24.20
N HIS A 549 -8.01 -2.93 -24.86
CA HIS A 549 -7.37 -2.55 -26.13
C HIS A 549 -7.89 -3.38 -27.32
N MET A 550 -8.84 -4.30 -27.09
CA MET A 550 -9.52 -5.08 -28.12
C MET A 550 -10.99 -5.31 -27.75
N HIS A 551 -11.90 -5.21 -28.72
CA HIS A 551 -13.33 -5.52 -28.53
C HIS A 551 -14.01 -5.93 -29.84
N GLY A 552 -15.21 -6.52 -29.76
CA GLY A 552 -16.02 -6.86 -30.92
C GLY A 552 -17.21 -7.76 -30.56
N VAL A 553 -17.64 -8.59 -31.51
CA VAL A 553 -18.64 -9.65 -31.28
C VAL A 553 -18.09 -11.01 -31.73
N CYS A 554 -18.49 -12.08 -31.06
CA CYS A 554 -18.23 -13.47 -31.44
C CYS A 554 -19.55 -14.19 -31.71
N TRP A 555 -19.55 -15.16 -32.64
CA TRP A 555 -20.77 -15.87 -33.06
C TRP A 555 -20.51 -17.31 -33.51
N ASN A 556 -21.51 -18.16 -33.29
CA ASN A 556 -21.56 -19.56 -33.76
C ASN A 556 -23.02 -20.03 -33.94
N THR A 557 -23.23 -21.30 -34.32
CA THR A 557 -24.57 -21.92 -34.46
C THR A 557 -24.94 -22.85 -33.30
N ALA A 558 -24.03 -23.05 -32.35
CA ALA A 558 -24.19 -24.01 -31.24
C ALA A 558 -24.60 -23.35 -29.92
N GLY A 559 -24.47 -22.02 -29.80
CA GLY A 559 -24.63 -21.27 -28.55
C GLY A 559 -23.30 -21.07 -27.82
N ASN A 560 -23.32 -20.16 -26.87
CA ASN A 560 -22.23 -19.66 -26.03
C ASN A 560 -20.93 -19.36 -26.81
N PRO A 561 -20.97 -18.54 -27.88
CA PRO A 561 -19.77 -18.27 -28.68
C PRO A 561 -18.67 -17.62 -27.85
N THR A 562 -17.42 -17.95 -28.18
CA THR A 562 -16.21 -17.38 -27.58
C THR A 562 -15.23 -16.93 -28.66
N LEU A 563 -14.06 -16.43 -28.27
CA LEU A 563 -12.98 -16.08 -29.20
C LEU A 563 -12.37 -17.28 -29.96
N SER A 564 -12.74 -18.53 -29.63
CA SER A 564 -12.38 -19.70 -30.44
C SER A 564 -13.30 -19.92 -31.65
N ASP A 565 -14.42 -19.20 -31.73
CA ASP A 565 -15.39 -19.27 -32.83
C ASP A 565 -15.13 -18.19 -33.89
N SER A 566 -16.15 -17.82 -34.66
CA SER A 566 -16.07 -16.63 -35.53
C SER A 566 -16.18 -15.36 -34.69
N TYR A 567 -15.36 -14.35 -34.96
CA TYR A 567 -15.40 -13.08 -34.23
C TYR A 567 -14.92 -11.89 -35.08
N SER A 568 -15.30 -10.69 -34.66
CA SER A 568 -14.78 -9.41 -35.13
C SER A 568 -13.83 -8.80 -34.11
N ASN A 569 -12.90 -7.94 -34.55
CA ASN A 569 -12.02 -7.15 -33.69
C ASN A 569 -12.00 -5.71 -34.19
N GLU A 570 -12.59 -4.81 -33.40
CA GLU A 570 -12.71 -3.38 -33.67
C GLU A 570 -11.56 -2.56 -33.05
N GLY A 571 -10.54 -3.24 -32.49
CA GLY A 571 -9.39 -2.59 -31.86
C GLY A 571 -9.71 -2.01 -30.48
N SER A 572 -9.04 -0.92 -30.10
CA SER A 572 -9.21 -0.29 -28.79
C SER A 572 -10.65 0.15 -28.55
N ALA A 573 -11.14 -0.09 -27.33
CA ALA A 573 -12.50 0.25 -26.96
C ALA A 573 -12.59 1.62 -26.28
N ALA A 574 -13.78 2.21 -26.33
CA ALA A 574 -14.21 3.30 -25.46
C ALA A 574 -15.51 2.89 -24.78
N VAL A 575 -15.79 3.46 -23.60
CA VAL A 575 -17.10 3.27 -22.94
C VAL A 575 -18.20 3.80 -23.86
N GLY A 576 -19.27 3.01 -24.03
CA GLY A 576 -20.38 3.33 -24.92
C GLY A 576 -20.71 2.23 -25.92
N ALA A 577 -21.65 2.55 -26.81
CA ALA A 577 -22.13 1.61 -27.83
C ALA A 577 -21.12 1.45 -28.98
N PHE A 578 -21.00 0.24 -29.49
CA PHE A 578 -20.22 -0.10 -30.68
C PHE A 578 -20.99 -1.10 -31.55
N THR A 579 -20.57 -1.20 -32.81
CA THR A 579 -21.17 -2.13 -33.78
C THR A 579 -20.09 -2.93 -34.49
N SER A 580 -20.40 -4.18 -34.82
CA SER A 580 -19.49 -5.06 -35.55
C SER A 580 -20.19 -5.72 -36.74
N ALA A 581 -19.51 -5.75 -37.88
CA ALA A 581 -19.99 -6.44 -39.06
C ALA A 581 -19.74 -7.95 -38.96
N MET A 582 -20.80 -8.75 -39.13
CA MET A 582 -20.72 -10.20 -39.29
C MET A 582 -20.88 -10.54 -40.77
N THR A 583 -19.98 -11.34 -41.32
CA THR A 583 -19.96 -11.76 -42.73
C THR A 583 -19.71 -13.26 -42.86
N GLY A 584 -19.97 -13.83 -44.04
CA GLY A 584 -19.78 -15.27 -44.29
C GLY A 584 -20.83 -16.15 -43.63
N LEU A 585 -22.01 -15.60 -43.32
CA LEU A 585 -23.11 -16.35 -42.73
C LEU A 585 -23.80 -17.24 -43.77
N SER A 586 -24.41 -18.33 -43.31
CA SER A 586 -25.22 -19.21 -44.16
C SER A 586 -26.69 -18.74 -44.18
N PRO A 587 -27.39 -18.77 -45.34
CA PRO A 587 -28.81 -18.41 -45.42
C PRO A 587 -29.71 -19.31 -44.55
N GLY A 588 -30.82 -18.77 -44.04
CA GLY A 588 -31.81 -19.49 -43.25
C GLY A 588 -31.27 -20.17 -41.99
N THR A 589 -30.17 -19.67 -41.44
CA THR A 589 -29.42 -20.30 -40.34
C THR A 589 -29.52 -19.44 -39.08
N THR A 590 -29.81 -20.07 -37.94
CA THR A 590 -29.81 -19.41 -36.63
C THR A 590 -28.39 -19.31 -36.08
N TYR A 591 -27.99 -18.11 -35.68
CA TYR A 591 -26.72 -17.80 -35.05
C TYR A 591 -26.94 -17.23 -33.64
N TYR A 592 -26.02 -17.56 -32.74
CA TYR A 592 -25.90 -16.99 -31.41
C TYR A 592 -24.70 -16.05 -31.38
N VAL A 593 -24.84 -14.89 -30.74
CA VAL A 593 -23.87 -13.80 -30.74
C VAL A 593 -23.65 -13.30 -29.33
N ARG A 594 -22.39 -12.96 -29.01
CA ARG A 594 -22.01 -12.26 -27.78
C ARG A 594 -21.04 -11.12 -28.14
N ALA A 595 -21.21 -9.97 -27.53
CA ALA A 595 -20.17 -8.95 -27.50
C ALA A 595 -19.01 -9.44 -26.61
N TRP A 596 -17.78 -9.07 -26.96
CA TRP A 596 -16.59 -9.42 -26.19
C TRP A 596 -15.64 -8.23 -26.09
N ALA A 597 -14.83 -8.23 -25.04
CA ALA A 597 -13.81 -7.21 -24.78
C ALA A 597 -12.60 -7.87 -24.11
N PHE A 598 -11.40 -7.37 -24.40
CA PHE A 598 -10.15 -7.92 -23.86
C PHE A 598 -9.21 -6.81 -23.38
N ASN A 599 -8.64 -7.03 -22.21
CA ASN A 599 -7.48 -6.33 -21.67
C ASN A 599 -6.46 -7.35 -21.15
N ASP A 600 -5.35 -6.87 -20.58
CA ASP A 600 -4.30 -7.73 -20.04
C ASP A 600 -4.76 -8.60 -18.86
N SER A 601 -5.89 -8.24 -18.23
CA SER A 601 -6.52 -8.98 -17.13
C SER A 601 -7.37 -10.15 -17.65
N GLY A 602 -7.87 -10.08 -18.88
CA GLY A 602 -8.57 -11.17 -19.56
C GLY A 602 -9.67 -10.73 -20.52
N THR A 603 -10.45 -11.71 -20.98
CA THR A 603 -11.61 -11.51 -21.87
C THR A 603 -12.90 -11.56 -21.07
N SER A 604 -13.80 -10.61 -21.32
CA SER A 604 -15.18 -10.69 -20.89
C SER A 604 -16.12 -10.85 -22.08
N TYR A 605 -17.31 -11.37 -21.79
CA TYR A 605 -18.34 -11.62 -22.77
C TYR A 605 -19.69 -11.15 -22.25
N GLY A 606 -20.45 -10.46 -23.09
CA GLY A 606 -21.81 -10.05 -22.78
C GLY A 606 -22.81 -11.20 -22.72
N ASN A 607 -24.08 -10.85 -22.51
CA ASN A 607 -25.20 -11.80 -22.62
C ASN A 607 -25.29 -12.37 -24.04
N GLU A 608 -25.84 -13.57 -24.18
CA GLU A 608 -26.12 -14.16 -25.49
C GLU A 608 -27.39 -13.56 -26.10
N VAL A 609 -27.35 -13.30 -27.41
CA VAL A 609 -28.52 -13.01 -28.24
C VAL A 609 -28.51 -13.90 -29.47
N SER A 610 -29.67 -14.20 -30.04
CA SER A 610 -29.77 -15.02 -31.27
C SER A 610 -30.48 -14.27 -32.40
N PHE A 611 -30.12 -14.57 -33.63
CA PHE A 611 -30.82 -14.12 -34.84
C PHE A 611 -30.83 -15.22 -35.91
N THR A 612 -31.71 -15.11 -36.91
CA THR A 612 -31.75 -16.04 -38.04
C THR A 612 -31.59 -15.26 -39.34
N THR A 613 -30.64 -15.67 -40.19
CA THR A 613 -30.42 -15.05 -41.51
C THR A 613 -31.61 -15.27 -42.44
N ASP A 614 -31.76 -14.39 -43.42
CA ASP A 614 -32.78 -14.56 -44.44
C ASP A 614 -32.60 -15.89 -45.18
N PRO A 615 -33.69 -16.58 -45.55
CA PRO A 615 -33.61 -17.84 -46.29
C PRO A 615 -32.98 -17.62 -47.67
N ALA A 616 -32.35 -18.66 -48.20
CA ALA A 616 -31.83 -18.63 -49.56
C ALA A 616 -32.96 -18.29 -50.55
N TYR A 617 -32.68 -17.38 -51.48
CA TYR A 617 -33.64 -17.09 -52.55
C TYR A 617 -33.78 -18.30 -53.47
N THR A 618 -35.00 -18.80 -53.61
CA THR A 618 -35.33 -19.83 -54.59
C THR A 618 -35.87 -19.15 -55.84
N ALA A 619 -35.39 -19.56 -57.01
CA ALA A 619 -35.89 -19.07 -58.28
C ALA A 619 -37.37 -19.50 -58.47
N PRO A 620 -38.22 -18.65 -59.05
CA PRO A 620 -39.56 -19.07 -59.45
C PRO A 620 -39.48 -20.20 -60.49
N ILE A 621 -40.37 -21.18 -60.35
CA ILE A 621 -40.49 -22.30 -61.28
C ILE A 621 -41.71 -22.01 -62.15
N VAL A 622 -41.48 -21.91 -63.47
CA VAL A 622 -42.53 -21.68 -64.46
C VAL A 622 -42.54 -22.81 -65.49
N SER A 623 -43.72 -23.11 -66.03
CA SER A 623 -43.88 -24.05 -67.12
C SER A 623 -44.64 -23.38 -68.26
N THR A 624 -44.08 -23.48 -69.46
CA THR A 624 -44.77 -23.08 -70.69
C THR A 624 -45.79 -24.16 -71.07
N ILE A 625 -47.01 -23.72 -71.35
CA ILE A 625 -48.11 -24.56 -71.82
C ILE A 625 -48.22 -24.35 -73.35
N ALA A 626 -48.90 -25.27 -74.04
CA ALA A 626 -49.15 -25.17 -75.47
C ALA A 626 -49.71 -23.78 -75.85
N VAL A 627 -49.10 -23.17 -76.86
CA VAL A 627 -49.56 -21.93 -77.48
C VAL A 627 -50.92 -22.20 -78.14
N THR A 628 -51.87 -21.29 -77.95
CA THR A 628 -53.22 -21.37 -78.55
C THR A 628 -53.45 -20.21 -79.51
N ASP A 629 -54.57 -20.27 -80.25
CA ASP A 629 -55.05 -19.18 -81.12
C ASP A 629 -54.00 -18.68 -82.14
N VAL A 630 -53.24 -19.62 -82.72
CA VAL A 630 -52.20 -19.33 -83.70
C VAL A 630 -52.83 -18.89 -85.02
N GLY A 631 -52.76 -17.59 -85.30
CA GLY A 631 -53.16 -16.95 -86.55
C GLY A 631 -51.96 -16.53 -87.40
N ALA A 632 -52.24 -15.93 -88.57
CA ALA A 632 -51.20 -15.57 -89.54
C ALA A 632 -50.13 -14.60 -88.98
N ILE A 633 -50.50 -13.74 -88.02
CA ILE A 633 -49.60 -12.75 -87.39
C ILE A 633 -49.80 -12.63 -85.86
N THR A 634 -50.53 -13.55 -85.25
CA THR A 634 -50.86 -13.52 -83.80
C THR A 634 -50.79 -14.92 -83.20
N ALA A 635 -50.46 -15.04 -81.93
CA ALA A 635 -50.58 -16.27 -81.15
C ALA A 635 -50.71 -15.94 -79.66
N THR A 636 -51.35 -16.81 -78.88
CA THR A 636 -51.50 -16.65 -77.43
C THR A 636 -50.54 -17.60 -76.70
N ALA A 637 -49.55 -17.05 -76.01
CA ALA A 637 -48.64 -17.83 -75.18
C ALA A 637 -49.28 -18.12 -73.81
N ASN A 638 -49.28 -19.40 -73.39
CA ASN A 638 -49.85 -19.85 -72.13
C ASN A 638 -48.76 -20.43 -71.23
N GLY A 639 -48.94 -20.32 -69.92
CA GLY A 639 -47.97 -20.84 -68.94
C GLY A 639 -48.55 -20.85 -67.53
N SER A 640 -47.89 -21.58 -66.64
CA SER A 640 -48.24 -21.64 -65.23
C SER A 640 -47.01 -21.34 -64.37
N VAL A 641 -47.22 -20.61 -63.28
CA VAL A 641 -46.21 -20.48 -62.23
C VAL A 641 -46.42 -21.64 -61.26
N ILE A 642 -45.51 -22.61 -61.29
CA ILE A 642 -45.55 -23.83 -60.46
C ILE A 642 -45.12 -23.48 -59.03
N SER A 643 -44.16 -22.57 -58.89
CA SER A 643 -43.73 -22.03 -57.60
C SER A 643 -43.28 -20.58 -57.77
N MET A 644 -43.72 -19.70 -56.88
CA MET A 644 -43.30 -18.30 -56.89
C MET A 644 -41.88 -18.09 -56.35
N GLY A 645 -41.21 -19.15 -55.84
CA GLY A 645 -39.91 -19.00 -55.19
C GLY A 645 -39.93 -17.91 -54.12
N HIS A 646 -38.89 -17.06 -54.07
CA HIS A 646 -38.90 -15.86 -53.24
C HIS A 646 -39.70 -14.71 -53.89
N HIS A 647 -41.03 -14.80 -53.77
CA HIS A 647 -42.00 -14.00 -54.52
C HIS A 647 -41.85 -12.47 -54.43
N SER A 648 -41.33 -11.94 -53.31
CA SER A 648 -41.14 -10.51 -53.06
C SER A 648 -40.05 -9.87 -53.94
N LEU A 649 -39.25 -10.68 -54.64
CA LEU A 649 -38.19 -10.23 -55.54
C LEU A 649 -38.53 -10.36 -57.02
N ILE A 650 -39.72 -10.87 -57.36
CA ILE A 650 -40.17 -10.95 -58.75
C ILE A 650 -40.58 -9.54 -59.19
N THR A 651 -39.80 -8.94 -60.08
CA THR A 651 -40.03 -7.57 -60.57
C THR A 651 -40.71 -7.50 -61.94
N GLU A 652 -40.68 -8.58 -62.72
CA GLU A 652 -41.36 -8.70 -64.01
C GLU A 652 -41.59 -10.17 -64.37
N HIS A 653 -42.65 -10.45 -65.12
CA HIS A 653 -42.93 -11.76 -65.69
C HIS A 653 -43.48 -11.66 -67.11
N GLY A 654 -43.37 -12.73 -67.90
CA GLY A 654 -43.84 -12.76 -69.28
C GLY A 654 -43.35 -13.96 -70.09
N PHE A 655 -43.61 -13.93 -71.39
CA PHE A 655 -43.23 -14.96 -72.36
C PHE A 655 -42.22 -14.41 -73.35
N CYS A 656 -41.20 -15.19 -73.68
CA CYS A 656 -40.22 -14.85 -74.72
C CYS A 656 -40.39 -15.75 -75.95
N TRP A 657 -40.21 -15.20 -77.15
CA TRP A 657 -40.36 -15.91 -78.42
C TRP A 657 -39.28 -15.53 -79.44
N ASP A 658 -38.89 -16.49 -80.27
CA ASP A 658 -37.91 -16.35 -81.35
C ASP A 658 -38.22 -17.40 -82.44
N VAL A 659 -37.66 -17.20 -83.64
CA VAL A 659 -37.62 -18.21 -84.69
C VAL A 659 -36.56 -19.29 -84.44
N ASN A 660 -35.64 -19.04 -83.49
CA ASN A 660 -34.62 -19.98 -83.02
C ASN A 660 -35.01 -20.64 -81.67
N PRO A 661 -34.56 -21.89 -81.40
CA PRO A 661 -34.81 -22.54 -80.11
C PRO A 661 -34.21 -21.78 -78.91
N ASN A 662 -34.83 -21.95 -77.74
CA ASN A 662 -34.41 -21.35 -76.45
C ASN A 662 -34.33 -19.81 -76.47
N PRO A 663 -35.46 -19.11 -76.69
CA PRO A 663 -35.50 -17.66 -76.71
C PRO A 663 -35.02 -17.08 -75.37
N LEU A 664 -34.12 -16.09 -75.44
CA LEU A 664 -33.56 -15.41 -74.27
C LEU A 664 -34.41 -14.20 -73.88
N LYS A 665 -34.37 -13.81 -72.59
CA LYS A 665 -35.06 -12.65 -72.04
C LYS A 665 -34.68 -11.31 -72.69
N THR A 666 -33.54 -11.24 -73.38
CA THR A 666 -33.08 -10.07 -74.12
C THR A 666 -33.71 -9.93 -75.52
N GLY A 667 -34.47 -10.93 -75.98
CA GLY A 667 -35.14 -10.95 -77.28
C GLY A 667 -36.57 -10.40 -77.23
N ASN A 668 -37.46 -10.95 -78.06
CA ASN A 668 -38.87 -10.56 -78.04
C ASN A 668 -39.55 -11.19 -76.82
N CYS A 669 -39.96 -10.38 -75.84
CA CYS A 669 -40.65 -10.85 -74.66
C CYS A 669 -41.80 -9.93 -74.25
N THR A 670 -42.85 -10.49 -73.64
CA THR A 670 -43.81 -9.70 -72.87
C THR A 670 -43.23 -9.35 -71.50
N ARG A 671 -43.67 -8.25 -70.90
CA ARG A 671 -43.36 -7.86 -69.52
C ARG A 671 -44.64 -7.36 -68.85
N GLN A 672 -44.93 -7.90 -67.67
CA GLN A 672 -46.04 -7.49 -66.81
C GLN A 672 -45.56 -7.38 -65.37
#